data_AF-A0A293MDH1-F1
#
_entry.id   AF-A0A293MDH1-F1
#
_cell.length_a   1.000
_cell.length_b   1.000
_cell.length_c   1.000
_cell.angle_alpha   90.00
_cell.angle_beta   90.00
_cell.angle_gamma   90.00
#
_symmetry.space_group_name_H-M   'P 1'
#
loop_
_entity.id
_entity.type
_entity.pdbx_description
1 polymer ?
#
loop_
_entity_poly.entity_id
_entity_poly.type
_entity_poly.pdbx_seq_one_letter_code
_entity_poly.pdbx_strand_id
1 'polypeptide(L)'
;MPALVPFSQSCTHGKQQLWIDATAFMGHSFRVGWGPKLAMVHAGPPIDRAGATASEATRPTDRTLGILSQRLQPQWSSVLVLENVSVSSQFSYPDAIQKENLAALLEVQLSHSLFSDDDGCPAFVPKPGVEALHAYEALLQNLLSTKEISRADSSMMAQLGNICGLCVALWGDIPGCKAETEDPASYMVAQARREALSEWLIQTTRTTIDNEITELKYEEHSHVKVILSFLSGHQVSEACTVARAAREHRLCLLIAQGSCNPITRGILQKQLDNWKKFKVDEHIDSDRLLVYAILAGLLVWHSSAGMLNGCRDLDWKRALAMHLWYHCQTTASIADAVAAYEASFKGSDSVNAYARPPYPPYVEEALESLTESEKAAAPYDACFHLLKLYGDRAQPLDQILTPVTSVPSLLDFRISWVLHSLLTSFGYLHMAPAAQKSLHSGFACQLEAWDMWPWAAFVLLHIQDPNSRSAALRDLLLRHADSSPRGELPELSEEEMFLNEKLHVPLVWIYEAKAAHADSVGDFHAKALFLIKAELWNEAHRTILEHLSTDAIINERHDYLRGLLTPLSQNSAAVLNWSQGGQVFLDFLDVCNSTERILSQEAGLYELEKIRPKVMSLCGRILALRNKTARERLCQAEMAKRTSSLLQAMVTLQEDPSKCGILHLLIPKVGKLPMPEDYTVDEFHLLSTNYLQPHM
;
A
#
# COMPACT_ATOMS: atom_id res chain seq x y z
N MET A 1 11.48 -27.62 13.23
CA MET A 1 10.25 -27.67 14.03
C MET A 1 10.63 -27.62 15.50
N PRO A 2 10.50 -26.48 16.20
CA PRO A 2 10.63 -26.47 17.65
C PRO A 2 9.51 -27.35 18.25
N ALA A 3 9.86 -28.17 19.26
CA ALA A 3 8.93 -29.11 19.87
C ALA A 3 7.77 -28.37 20.54
N LEU A 4 6.53 -28.74 20.18
CA LEU A 4 5.32 -28.23 20.81
C LEU A 4 5.32 -28.62 22.30
N VAL A 5 5.33 -27.61 23.17
CA VAL A 5 5.26 -27.80 24.62
C VAL A 5 3.84 -28.28 24.99
N PRO A 6 3.68 -29.36 25.78
CA PRO A 6 2.37 -29.83 26.21
C PRO A 6 1.58 -28.74 26.93
N PHE A 7 0.27 -28.63 26.64
CA PHE A 7 -0.61 -27.59 27.20
C PHE A 7 -0.57 -27.52 28.73
N SER A 8 -0.38 -28.66 29.41
CA SER A 8 -0.20 -28.77 30.87
C SER A 8 1.02 -28.01 31.42
N GLN A 9 2.01 -27.73 30.58
CA GLN A 9 3.24 -27.02 30.92
C GLN A 9 3.24 -25.58 30.38
N SER A 10 2.17 -25.15 29.72
CA SER A 10 2.03 -23.78 29.21
C SER A 10 1.83 -22.77 30.33
N CYS A 11 2.42 -21.59 30.19
CA CYS A 11 2.21 -20.44 31.07
C CYS A 11 0.75 -19.93 31.10
N THR A 12 -0.08 -20.41 30.16
CA THR A 12 -1.51 -20.12 30.01
C THR A 12 -2.42 -21.18 30.65
N HIS A 13 -1.89 -22.30 31.13
CA HIS A 13 -2.67 -23.36 31.77
C HIS A 13 -3.37 -22.84 33.04
N GLY A 14 -4.70 -23.00 33.13
CA GLY A 14 -5.51 -22.54 34.26
C GLY A 14 -5.93 -21.07 34.19
N LYS A 15 -5.52 -20.31 33.18
CA LYS A 15 -5.93 -18.90 32.94
C LYS A 15 -7.10 -18.75 31.96
N GLN A 16 -7.86 -19.83 31.74
CA GLN A 16 -8.96 -19.96 30.77
C GLN A 16 -10.14 -18.99 30.97
N GLN A 17 -10.22 -18.31 32.12
CA GLN A 17 -11.33 -17.40 32.45
C GLN A 17 -11.01 -15.93 32.19
N LEU A 18 -9.80 -15.61 31.71
CA LEU A 18 -9.38 -14.25 31.37
C LEU A 18 -9.59 -13.99 29.87
N TRP A 19 -10.70 -13.34 29.52
CA TRP A 19 -11.08 -13.02 28.14
C TRP A 19 -10.11 -12.11 27.38
N ILE A 20 -9.26 -11.36 28.11
CA ILE A 20 -8.28 -10.43 27.52
C ILE A 20 -7.19 -11.19 26.73
N ASP A 21 -7.01 -12.49 26.99
CA ASP A 21 -5.91 -13.28 26.44
C ASP A 21 -6.40 -14.36 25.44
N ALA A 22 -7.42 -14.04 24.65
CA ALA A 22 -7.91 -14.91 23.57
C ALA A 22 -6.81 -15.22 22.54
N THR A 23 -5.88 -14.28 22.32
CA THR A 23 -4.61 -14.43 21.57
C THR A 23 -3.78 -15.60 22.08
N ALA A 24 -3.64 -15.74 23.40
CA ALA A 24 -2.82 -16.78 24.01
C ALA A 24 -3.51 -18.16 24.04
N PHE A 25 -4.83 -18.21 23.90
CA PHE A 25 -5.63 -19.45 23.86
C PHE A 25 -5.81 -20.04 22.47
N MET A 26 -5.99 -19.18 21.47
CA MET A 26 -6.11 -19.57 20.06
C MET A 26 -4.73 -19.76 19.39
N GLY A 27 -3.63 -19.32 20.00
CA GLY A 27 -2.30 -19.41 19.40
C GLY A 27 -2.27 -18.73 18.03
N HIS A 28 -1.66 -19.38 17.03
CA HIS A 28 -1.54 -18.86 15.66
C HIS A 28 -2.87 -18.54 14.94
N SER A 29 -4.04 -18.91 15.49
CA SER A 29 -5.35 -18.64 14.87
C SER A 29 -6.03 -17.34 15.31
N PHE A 30 -5.51 -16.63 16.32
CA PHE A 30 -5.96 -15.27 16.65
C PHE A 30 -4.80 -14.30 16.54
N ARG A 31 -4.66 -13.68 15.35
CA ARG A 31 -3.78 -12.53 15.16
C ARG A 31 -4.56 -11.27 15.48
N VAL A 32 -4.02 -10.42 16.37
CA VAL A 32 -4.41 -9.00 16.40
C VAL A 32 -3.87 -8.42 15.09
N GLY A 33 -4.72 -8.40 14.08
CA GLY A 33 -4.43 -7.85 12.76
C GLY A 33 -5.21 -6.57 12.56
N TRP A 34 -4.69 -5.71 11.69
CA TRP A 34 -5.47 -4.61 11.15
C TRP A 34 -6.51 -5.18 10.19
N GLY A 35 -7.78 -4.86 10.43
CA GLY A 35 -8.84 -5.09 9.47
C GLY A 35 -8.74 -4.11 8.29
N PRO A 36 -9.58 -4.28 7.26
CA PRO A 36 -9.64 -3.33 6.15
C PRO A 36 -9.88 -1.91 6.68
N LYS A 37 -9.31 -0.92 5.99
CA LYS A 37 -9.39 0.51 6.37
C LYS A 37 -8.78 0.85 7.74
N LEU A 38 -7.71 0.13 8.14
CA LEU A 38 -7.04 0.31 9.44
C LEU A 38 -7.99 0.12 10.64
N ALA A 39 -8.98 -0.75 10.51
CA ALA A 39 -9.87 -1.10 11.60
C ALA A 39 -9.11 -1.93 12.65
N MET A 40 -9.08 -1.46 13.89
CA MET A 40 -8.54 -2.17 15.04
C MET A 40 -9.67 -2.59 15.97
N VAL A 41 -9.65 -3.84 16.40
CA VAL A 41 -10.51 -4.32 17.49
C VAL A 41 -9.73 -4.26 18.79
N HIS A 42 -10.19 -3.47 19.74
CA HIS A 42 -9.55 -3.35 21.05
C HIS A 42 -10.58 -3.31 22.19
N ALA A 43 -10.12 -3.63 23.40
CA ALA A 43 -10.94 -3.67 24.62
C ALA A 43 -10.65 -2.48 25.56
N GLY A 44 -10.21 -1.34 25.01
CA GLY A 44 -9.76 -0.15 25.76
C GLY A 44 -10.48 1.14 25.34
N PRO A 45 -10.17 2.29 25.98
CA PRO A 45 -10.60 3.59 25.50
C PRO A 45 -10.04 3.87 24.09
N PRO A 46 -10.76 4.63 23.24
CA PRO A 46 -10.35 4.91 21.86
C PRO A 46 -9.01 5.66 21.83
N ILE A 47 -8.13 5.25 20.93
CA ILE A 47 -6.75 5.75 20.76
C ILE A 47 -6.76 7.23 20.35
N ASP A 48 -7.72 7.65 19.54
CA ASP A 48 -7.79 9.03 19.01
C ASP A 48 -8.17 10.10 20.05
N ARG A 49 -8.58 9.70 21.26
CA ARG A 49 -9.01 10.63 22.32
C ARG A 49 -7.99 10.82 23.45
N ALA A 50 -6.70 10.65 23.17
CA ALA A 50 -5.64 10.90 24.16
C ALA A 50 -5.55 12.37 24.66
N GLY A 51 -6.29 13.32 24.07
CA GLY A 51 -6.35 14.73 24.49
C GLY A 51 -7.63 15.18 25.23
N ALA A 52 -8.68 14.37 25.27
CA ALA A 52 -9.90 14.72 26.01
C ALA A 52 -9.81 14.13 27.42
N THR A 53 -9.35 14.96 28.35
CA THR A 53 -9.32 14.77 29.81
C THR A 53 -10.07 13.54 30.34
N ALA A 54 -9.36 12.73 31.11
CA ALA A 54 -9.89 11.68 31.99
C ALA A 54 -10.79 12.23 33.14
N SER A 55 -11.70 13.17 32.85
CA SER A 55 -12.56 13.86 33.80
C SER A 55 -14.06 13.83 33.45
N GLU A 56 -14.51 12.99 32.53
CA GLU A 56 -15.95 12.78 32.29
C GLU A 56 -16.33 11.30 32.48
N ALA A 57 -15.97 10.75 33.63
CA ALA A 57 -16.61 9.58 34.21
C ALA A 57 -17.63 10.00 35.28
N THR A 58 -18.54 10.92 34.95
CA THR A 58 -19.76 11.16 35.75
C THR A 58 -20.97 10.70 34.95
N ARG A 59 -21.39 9.47 35.21
CA ARG A 59 -22.73 8.98 34.85
C ARG A 59 -23.76 9.90 35.54
N PRO A 60 -24.72 10.51 34.83
CA PRO A 60 -25.91 10.99 35.49
C PRO A 60 -26.78 9.76 35.79
N THR A 61 -26.98 9.54 37.08
CA THR A 61 -27.94 8.60 37.63
C THR A 61 -29.34 8.91 37.10
N ASP A 62 -29.93 8.00 36.32
CA ASP A 62 -31.38 8.00 36.16
C ASP A 62 -32.01 7.21 37.30
N ARG A 63 -32.77 7.93 38.11
CA ARG A 63 -33.50 7.43 39.27
C ARG A 63 -34.72 6.66 38.79
N THR A 64 -34.77 5.36 39.04
CA THR A 64 -36.05 4.67 39.27
C THR A 64 -35.96 3.87 40.57
N LEU A 65 -36.77 4.31 41.54
CA LEU A 65 -37.06 3.62 42.80
C LEU A 65 -37.94 2.41 42.49
N GLY A 66 -37.42 1.20 42.76
CA GLY A 66 -38.15 -0.05 42.65
C GLY A 66 -37.67 -1.05 43.71
N ILE A 67 -38.29 -0.99 44.89
CA ILE A 67 -38.19 -2.02 45.92
C ILE A 67 -38.87 -3.27 45.36
N LEU A 68 -38.10 -4.23 44.85
CA LEU A 68 -38.39 -5.68 44.74
C LEU A 68 -37.38 -6.36 43.79
N SER A 69 -36.43 -7.08 44.38
CA SER A 69 -35.75 -8.27 43.87
C SER A 69 -35.79 -8.56 42.35
N GLN A 70 -34.71 -8.23 41.65
CA GLN A 70 -34.16 -9.08 40.59
C GLN A 70 -32.64 -9.15 40.74
N ARG A 71 -32.11 -10.37 40.71
CA ARG A 71 -30.67 -10.67 40.81
C ARG A 71 -29.88 -9.74 39.90
N LEU A 72 -28.82 -9.13 40.44
CA LEU A 72 -27.73 -8.61 39.64
C LEU A 72 -27.20 -9.76 38.79
N GLN A 73 -27.61 -9.82 37.53
CA GLN A 73 -26.84 -10.59 36.55
C GLN A 73 -25.44 -9.94 36.51
N PRO A 74 -24.35 -10.72 36.57
CA PRO A 74 -23.03 -10.17 36.30
C PRO A 74 -23.08 -9.56 34.89
N GLN A 75 -22.77 -8.28 34.75
CA GLN A 75 -22.65 -7.64 33.44
C GLN A 75 -21.37 -8.15 32.77
N TRP A 76 -21.46 -9.24 32.02
CA TRP A 76 -20.36 -9.84 31.25
C TRP A 76 -20.23 -9.24 29.84
N SER A 77 -20.76 -8.04 29.59
CA SER A 77 -20.56 -7.35 28.30
C SER A 77 -19.21 -6.62 28.30
N SER A 78 -18.13 -7.31 27.96
CA SER A 78 -16.93 -6.62 27.48
C SER A 78 -17.27 -5.98 26.15
N VAL A 79 -17.47 -4.65 26.13
CA VAL A 79 -17.67 -3.89 24.90
C VAL A 79 -16.36 -3.93 24.13
N LEU A 80 -16.31 -4.73 23.06
CA LEU A 80 -15.24 -4.66 22.07
C LEU A 80 -15.49 -3.42 21.23
N VAL A 81 -14.51 -2.53 21.15
CA VAL A 81 -14.58 -1.32 20.33
C VAL A 81 -13.89 -1.63 19.02
N LEU A 82 -14.63 -1.45 17.92
CA LEU A 82 -14.06 -1.40 16.57
C LEU A 82 -13.73 0.06 16.30
N GLU A 83 -12.45 0.41 16.32
CA GLU A 83 -11.95 1.75 16.05
C GLU A 83 -11.22 1.75 14.71
N ASN A 84 -11.62 2.62 13.80
CA ASN A 84 -10.79 2.92 12.63
C ASN A 84 -9.75 3.94 13.11
N VAL A 85 -8.50 3.50 13.22
CA VAL A 85 -7.43 4.37 13.72
C VAL A 85 -7.18 5.45 12.68
N SER A 86 -7.49 6.70 13.02
CA SER A 86 -7.16 7.81 12.16
C SER A 86 -5.67 8.10 12.25
N VAL A 87 -4.97 7.94 11.12
CA VAL A 87 -3.53 8.18 10.99
C VAL A 87 -3.16 9.62 11.38
N SER A 88 -4.09 10.56 11.13
CA SER A 88 -4.15 11.90 11.71
C SER A 88 -5.51 12.53 11.40
N SER A 89 -5.86 13.63 12.07
CA SER A 89 -7.10 14.38 11.82
C SER A 89 -7.25 14.89 10.38
N GLN A 90 -6.13 15.05 9.66
CA GLN A 90 -6.09 15.46 8.24
C GLN A 90 -6.19 14.27 7.27
N PHE A 91 -6.07 13.05 7.79
CA PHE A 91 -5.99 11.80 7.02
C PHE A 91 -7.26 10.96 7.05
N SER A 92 -8.16 11.21 8.01
CA SER A 92 -9.31 10.34 8.28
C SER A 92 -10.36 10.33 7.18
N TYR A 93 -10.42 11.37 6.33
CA TYR A 93 -11.35 11.47 5.21
C TYR A 93 -10.66 12.18 4.04
N PRO A 94 -10.02 11.44 3.11
CA PRO A 94 -9.36 12.05 1.97
C PRO A 94 -10.39 12.68 1.02
N ASP A 95 -10.12 13.89 0.55
CA ASP A 95 -10.93 14.53 -0.49
C ASP A 95 -10.73 13.78 -1.83
N ALA A 96 -11.74 13.80 -2.71
CA ALA A 96 -11.63 13.22 -4.05
C ALA A 96 -10.42 13.75 -4.83
N ILE A 97 -10.11 15.04 -4.65
CA ILE A 97 -8.96 15.71 -5.27
C ILE A 97 -7.63 15.17 -4.75
N GLN A 98 -7.53 14.82 -3.46
CA GLN A 98 -6.31 14.23 -2.90
C GLN A 98 -6.06 12.84 -3.49
N LYS A 99 -7.13 12.05 -3.68
CA LYS A 99 -7.05 10.74 -4.34
C LYS A 99 -6.62 10.88 -5.80
N GLU A 100 -7.15 11.86 -6.52
CA GLU A 100 -6.80 12.14 -7.91
C GLU A 100 -5.33 12.57 -8.05
N ASN A 101 -4.88 13.50 -7.20
CA ASN A 101 -3.48 13.94 -7.17
C ASN A 101 -2.53 12.78 -6.88
N LEU A 102 -2.88 11.91 -5.92
CA LEU A 102 -2.07 10.74 -5.60
C LEU A 102 -2.08 9.70 -6.72
N ALA A 103 -3.24 9.45 -7.34
CA ALA A 103 -3.35 8.58 -8.50
C ALA A 103 -2.47 9.08 -9.66
N ALA A 104 -2.46 10.40 -9.92
CA ALA A 104 -1.61 10.99 -10.94
C ALA A 104 -0.11 10.79 -10.65
N LEU A 105 0.34 10.91 -9.39
CA LEU A 105 1.72 10.60 -8.98
C LEU A 105 2.07 9.11 -9.21
N LEU A 106 1.12 8.22 -8.97
CA LEU A 106 1.30 6.78 -9.16
C LEU A 106 1.27 6.37 -10.64
N GLU A 107 0.48 7.07 -11.47
CA GLU A 107 0.48 6.88 -12.93
C GLU A 107 1.81 7.26 -13.57
N VAL A 108 2.46 8.33 -13.09
CA VAL A 108 3.83 8.67 -13.48
C VAL A 108 4.78 7.53 -13.11
N GLN A 109 4.68 6.99 -11.89
CA GLN A 109 5.52 5.85 -11.51
C GLN A 109 5.28 4.64 -12.41
N LEU A 110 4.02 4.33 -12.71
CA LEU A 110 3.64 3.17 -13.50
C LEU A 110 4.21 3.26 -14.92
N SER A 111 4.13 4.43 -15.57
CA SER A 111 4.72 4.63 -16.90
C SER A 111 6.24 4.53 -16.92
N HIS A 112 6.90 4.91 -15.82
CA HIS A 112 8.34 4.84 -15.64
C HIS A 112 8.82 3.59 -14.87
N SER A 113 8.00 2.54 -14.76
CA SER A 113 8.38 1.25 -14.17
C SER A 113 8.64 0.19 -15.25
N LEU A 114 9.56 -0.73 -14.94
CA LEU A 114 9.83 -1.96 -15.70
C LEU A 114 9.03 -3.11 -15.10
N PHE A 115 8.40 -3.87 -15.99
CA PHE A 115 7.67 -5.08 -15.63
C PHE A 115 8.57 -6.31 -15.77
N SER A 116 8.55 -7.16 -14.75
CA SER A 116 9.16 -8.50 -14.74
C SER A 116 8.17 -9.50 -14.15
N ASP A 117 8.24 -10.76 -14.58
CA ASP A 117 7.44 -11.86 -14.05
C ASP A 117 8.38 -12.87 -13.38
N ASP A 118 8.36 -12.92 -12.04
CA ASP A 118 9.16 -13.87 -11.26
C ASP A 118 8.23 -15.01 -10.79
N ASP A 119 8.38 -16.21 -11.34
CA ASP A 119 7.63 -17.41 -10.95
C ASP A 119 6.08 -17.22 -10.92
N GLY A 120 5.54 -16.45 -11.89
CA GLY A 120 4.11 -16.16 -11.99
C GLY A 120 3.63 -15.06 -11.03
N CYS A 121 4.56 -14.32 -10.40
CA CYS A 121 4.28 -13.14 -9.60
C CYS A 121 4.82 -11.89 -10.30
N PRO A 122 3.94 -10.95 -10.70
CA PRO A 122 4.39 -9.72 -11.34
C PRO A 122 5.26 -8.91 -10.36
N ALA A 123 6.29 -8.26 -10.90
CA ALA A 123 7.23 -7.44 -10.16
C ALA A 123 7.48 -6.15 -10.93
N PHE A 124 7.42 -5.03 -10.23
CA PHE A 124 7.71 -3.72 -10.80
C PHE A 124 9.00 -3.17 -10.20
N VAL A 125 9.90 -2.71 -11.08
CA VAL A 125 11.16 -2.06 -10.70
C VAL A 125 11.21 -0.70 -11.40
N PRO A 126 11.56 0.41 -10.71
CA PRO A 126 11.68 1.70 -11.38
C PRO A 126 12.73 1.65 -12.51
N LYS A 127 12.43 2.27 -13.66
CA LYS A 127 13.39 2.39 -14.75
C LYS A 127 14.63 3.16 -14.26
N PRO A 128 15.85 2.68 -14.54
CA PRO A 128 17.04 3.45 -14.22
C PRO A 128 17.07 4.74 -15.04
N GLY A 129 17.40 5.85 -14.40
CA GLY A 129 17.48 7.16 -15.05
C GLY A 129 16.70 8.27 -14.35
N VAL A 130 16.60 9.39 -15.07
CA VAL A 130 16.16 10.70 -14.55
C VAL A 130 14.82 11.13 -15.18
N GLU A 131 14.32 10.41 -16.18
CA GLU A 131 13.06 10.75 -16.87
C GLU A 131 11.86 10.82 -15.91
N ALA A 132 11.78 9.87 -14.96
CA ALA A 132 10.73 9.85 -13.95
C ALA A 132 10.73 11.13 -13.10
N LEU A 133 11.92 11.63 -12.74
CA LEU A 133 12.10 12.83 -11.92
C LEU A 133 11.53 14.07 -12.61
N HIS A 134 11.84 14.26 -13.89
CA HIS A 134 11.31 15.40 -14.66
C HIS A 134 9.81 15.29 -14.89
N ALA A 135 9.28 14.07 -15.07
CA ALA A 135 7.85 13.84 -15.16
C ALA A 135 7.12 14.21 -13.85
N TYR A 136 7.71 13.86 -12.70
CA TYR A 136 7.20 14.30 -11.40
C TYR A 136 7.24 15.81 -11.23
N GLU A 137 8.35 16.45 -11.58
CA GLU A 137 8.47 17.91 -11.47
C GLU A 137 7.43 18.62 -12.34
N ALA A 138 7.27 18.21 -13.60
CA ALA A 138 6.29 18.80 -14.51
C ALA A 138 4.85 18.65 -13.98
N LEU A 139 4.53 17.47 -13.43
CA LEU A 139 3.23 17.22 -12.81
C LEU A 139 3.03 18.14 -11.59
N LEU A 140 4.02 18.25 -10.70
CA LEU A 140 3.93 19.07 -9.50
C LEU A 140 3.80 20.56 -9.84
N GLN A 141 4.54 21.06 -10.83
CA GLN A 141 4.40 22.44 -11.31
C GLN A 141 3.00 22.70 -11.85
N ASN A 142 2.43 21.77 -12.62
CA ASN A 142 1.06 21.87 -13.12
C ASN A 142 0.07 21.93 -11.96
N LEU A 143 0.15 21.01 -11.00
CA LEU A 143 -0.75 20.97 -9.83
C LEU A 143 -0.65 22.22 -8.95
N LEU A 144 0.56 22.72 -8.70
CA LEU A 144 0.79 23.94 -7.92
C LEU A 144 0.24 25.19 -8.64
N SER A 145 0.20 25.18 -9.98
CA SER A 145 -0.32 26.30 -10.78
C SER A 145 -1.86 26.35 -10.86
N THR A 146 -2.53 25.19 -10.89
CA THR A 146 -3.98 25.11 -11.11
C THR A 146 -4.84 25.49 -9.90
N LYS A 147 -4.26 25.71 -8.71
CA LYS A 147 -4.98 26.05 -7.46
C LYS A 147 -6.06 25.03 -7.02
N GLU A 148 -6.11 23.85 -7.63
CA GLU A 148 -6.98 22.73 -7.26
C GLU A 148 -6.33 21.86 -6.17
N ILE A 149 -5.60 22.47 -5.22
CA ILE A 149 -4.96 21.72 -4.14
C ILE A 149 -5.82 21.85 -2.89
N SER A 150 -6.20 20.70 -2.30
CA SER A 150 -6.84 20.70 -0.98
C SER A 150 -5.93 21.38 0.03
N ARG A 151 -6.49 22.25 0.89
CA ARG A 151 -5.71 23.05 1.85
C ARG A 151 -4.82 22.18 2.75
N ALA A 152 -5.23 20.94 3.03
CA ALA A 152 -4.48 20.00 3.85
C ALA A 152 -3.26 19.38 3.13
N ASP A 153 -3.33 19.20 1.81
CA ASP A 153 -2.23 18.61 1.02
C ASP A 153 -1.23 19.64 0.49
N SER A 154 -1.58 20.93 0.52
CA SER A 154 -0.74 22.00 -0.03
C SER A 154 0.67 22.02 0.58
N SER A 155 0.80 21.85 1.89
CA SER A 155 2.10 21.84 2.57
C SER A 155 2.95 20.63 2.15
N MET A 156 2.34 19.44 2.13
CA MET A 156 3.01 18.20 1.73
C MET A 156 3.42 18.24 0.25
N MET A 157 2.54 18.68 -0.65
CA MET A 157 2.84 18.79 -2.08
C MET A 157 3.91 19.85 -2.36
N ALA A 158 3.91 20.96 -1.61
CA ALA A 158 4.98 21.95 -1.69
C ALA A 158 6.32 21.38 -1.21
N GLN A 159 6.34 20.57 -0.13
CA GLN A 159 7.56 19.88 0.29
C GLN A 159 8.04 18.87 -0.75
N LEU A 160 7.13 18.08 -1.33
CA LEU A 160 7.47 17.15 -2.41
C LEU A 160 8.03 17.91 -3.63
N GLY A 161 7.43 19.04 -4.01
CA GLY A 161 7.94 19.94 -5.05
C GLY A 161 9.35 20.43 -4.76
N ASN A 162 9.61 20.88 -3.53
CA ASN A 162 10.95 21.32 -3.11
C ASN A 162 11.98 20.18 -3.19
N ILE A 163 11.61 18.98 -2.72
CA ILE A 163 12.48 17.79 -2.75
C ILE A 163 12.76 17.35 -4.19
N CYS A 164 11.74 17.27 -5.04
CA CYS A 164 11.90 16.93 -6.45
C CYS A 164 12.76 17.97 -7.19
N GLY A 165 12.52 19.27 -6.96
CA GLY A 165 13.34 20.35 -7.54
C GLY A 165 14.79 20.28 -7.10
N LEU A 166 15.06 19.90 -5.83
CA LEU A 166 16.43 19.66 -5.36
C LEU A 166 17.05 18.45 -6.08
N CYS A 167 16.30 17.36 -6.21
CA CYS A 167 16.77 16.19 -6.95
C CYS A 167 17.07 16.54 -8.41
N VAL A 168 16.30 17.42 -9.05
CA VAL A 168 16.57 17.91 -10.42
C VAL A 168 17.85 18.73 -10.46
N ALA A 169 18.08 19.60 -9.48
CA ALA A 169 19.33 20.35 -9.40
C ALA A 169 20.56 19.42 -9.26
N LEU A 170 20.47 18.37 -8.43
CA LEU A 170 21.58 17.49 -8.09
C LEU A 170 21.84 16.36 -9.12
N TRP A 171 20.78 15.69 -9.59
CA TRP A 171 20.85 14.52 -10.48
C TRP A 171 20.11 14.71 -11.81
N GLY A 172 19.29 15.76 -11.95
CA GLY A 172 18.52 16.10 -13.15
C GLY A 172 19.36 16.34 -14.41
N ASP A 173 18.72 16.39 -15.57
CA ASP A 173 19.39 16.80 -16.81
C ASP A 173 19.65 18.30 -16.81
N ILE A 174 20.91 18.70 -16.96
CA ILE A 174 21.27 20.12 -17.03
C ILE A 174 21.40 20.54 -18.49
N PRO A 175 20.76 21.64 -18.91
CA PRO A 175 20.94 22.17 -20.26
C PRO A 175 22.42 22.50 -20.51
N GLY A 176 23.03 21.75 -21.45
CA GLY A 176 24.42 21.95 -21.86
C GLY A 176 25.42 20.91 -21.36
N CYS A 177 25.06 20.06 -20.39
CA CYS A 177 25.88 18.92 -19.94
C CYS A 177 25.15 17.62 -20.26
N LYS A 178 25.65 16.83 -21.21
CA LYS A 178 25.10 15.49 -21.49
C LYS A 178 25.76 14.48 -20.56
N ALA A 179 24.97 13.85 -19.69
CA ALA A 179 25.43 12.89 -18.69
C ALA A 179 26.19 11.68 -19.28
N GLU A 180 25.95 11.35 -20.55
CA GLU A 180 26.57 10.18 -21.22
C GLU A 180 27.97 10.44 -21.79
N THR A 181 28.36 11.70 -21.98
CA THR A 181 29.59 12.06 -22.72
C THR A 181 30.63 12.82 -21.90
N GLU A 182 30.26 13.39 -20.76
CA GLU A 182 31.15 14.24 -19.96
C GLU A 182 31.44 13.61 -18.60
N ASP A 183 32.70 13.62 -18.19
CA ASP A 183 33.10 13.13 -16.87
C ASP A 183 32.34 13.89 -15.77
N PRO A 184 31.67 13.21 -14.83
CA PRO A 184 30.89 13.86 -13.76
C PRO A 184 31.77 14.69 -12.80
N ALA A 185 33.10 14.49 -12.83
CA ALA A 185 34.09 15.26 -12.10
C ALA A 185 34.64 16.47 -12.88
N SER A 186 34.14 16.71 -14.10
CA SER A 186 34.51 17.89 -14.88
C SER A 186 34.08 19.16 -14.14
N TYR A 187 34.99 20.14 -14.10
CA TYR A 187 34.73 21.45 -13.49
C TYR A 187 33.46 22.10 -14.07
N MET A 188 33.20 21.91 -15.37
CA MET A 188 32.01 22.42 -16.05
C MET A 188 30.73 21.87 -15.43
N VAL A 189 30.67 20.56 -15.21
CA VAL A 189 29.51 19.88 -14.61
C VAL A 189 29.33 20.29 -13.15
N ALA A 190 30.42 20.35 -12.39
CA ALA A 190 30.37 20.78 -10.99
C ALA A 190 29.87 22.23 -10.85
N GLN A 191 30.30 23.12 -11.74
CA GLN A 191 29.85 24.51 -11.78
C GLN A 191 28.38 24.61 -12.21
N ALA A 192 27.97 23.86 -13.23
CA ALA A 192 26.57 23.87 -13.69
C ALA A 192 25.62 23.30 -12.62
N ARG A 193 26.04 22.26 -11.89
CA ARG A 193 25.30 21.71 -10.72
C ARG A 193 25.21 22.72 -9.59
N ARG A 194 26.29 23.46 -9.33
CA ARG A 194 26.31 24.53 -8.33
C ARG A 194 25.37 25.67 -8.72
N GLU A 195 25.31 26.03 -9.99
CA GLU A 195 24.37 27.02 -10.52
C GLU A 195 22.92 26.54 -10.42
N ALA A 196 22.64 25.28 -10.78
CA ALA A 196 21.31 24.68 -10.62
C ALA A 196 20.86 24.65 -9.15
N LEU A 197 21.75 24.29 -8.22
CA LEU A 197 21.45 24.34 -6.79
C LEU A 197 21.20 25.77 -6.31
N SER A 198 21.94 26.74 -6.84
CA SER A 198 21.72 28.15 -6.51
C SER A 198 20.35 28.64 -6.98
N GLU A 199 19.93 28.26 -8.18
CA GLU A 199 18.61 28.61 -8.73
C GLU A 199 17.49 27.98 -7.88
N TRP A 200 17.62 26.72 -7.49
CA TRP A 200 16.67 26.06 -6.58
C TRP A 200 16.56 26.76 -5.22
N LEU A 201 17.70 27.16 -4.61
CA LEU A 201 17.72 27.91 -3.35
C LEU A 201 17.03 29.28 -3.50
N ILE A 202 17.25 29.99 -4.61
CA ILE A 202 16.60 31.27 -4.91
C ILE A 202 15.09 31.08 -5.03
N GLN A 203 14.62 30.07 -5.76
CA GLN A 203 13.19 29.81 -5.94
C GLN A 203 12.50 29.44 -4.62
N THR A 204 13.13 28.58 -3.81
CA THR A 204 12.55 28.10 -2.54
C THR A 204 12.44 29.22 -1.50
N THR A 205 13.40 30.15 -1.48
CA THR A 205 13.47 31.24 -0.49
C THR A 205 12.79 32.53 -0.94
N ARG A 206 12.30 32.59 -2.18
CA ARG A 206 11.69 33.79 -2.74
C ARG A 206 10.46 34.26 -1.96
N THR A 207 9.55 33.34 -1.63
CA THR A 207 8.30 33.67 -0.95
C THR A 207 8.53 34.20 0.47
N THR A 208 9.47 33.60 1.20
CA THR A 208 9.85 34.06 2.54
C THR A 208 10.49 35.43 2.51
N ILE A 209 11.37 35.68 1.53
CA ILE A 209 12.06 36.97 1.37
C ILE A 209 11.08 38.06 0.94
N ASP A 210 10.16 37.77 0.01
CA ASP A 210 9.14 38.72 -0.43
C ASP A 210 8.23 39.15 0.73
N ASN A 211 7.83 38.20 1.60
CA ASN A 211 7.05 38.49 2.80
C ASN A 211 7.83 39.38 3.78
N GLU A 212 9.08 39.01 4.09
CA GLU A 212 9.97 39.80 4.97
C GLU A 212 10.17 41.23 4.43
N ILE A 213 10.37 41.39 3.12
CA ILE A 213 10.48 42.70 2.48
C ILE A 213 9.18 43.51 2.62
N THR A 214 8.01 42.87 2.50
CA THR A 214 6.74 43.59 2.70
C THR A 214 6.60 44.11 4.12
N GLU A 215 7.04 43.36 5.12
CA GLU A 215 7.03 43.78 6.53
C GLU A 215 8.02 44.93 6.76
N LEU A 216 9.26 44.80 6.28
CA LEU A 216 10.32 45.79 6.44
C LEU A 216 10.03 47.12 5.72
N LYS A 217 9.17 47.14 4.69
CA LYS A 217 8.74 48.37 4.02
C LYS A 217 7.95 49.31 4.92
N TYR A 218 7.33 48.79 5.99
CA TYR A 218 6.56 49.59 6.94
C TYR A 218 7.44 50.17 8.08
N GLU A 219 8.69 49.73 8.20
CA GLU A 219 9.64 50.22 9.20
C GLU A 219 10.45 51.42 8.68
N GLU A 220 10.53 52.50 9.48
CA GLU A 220 11.36 53.67 9.13
C GLU A 220 12.86 53.31 9.20
N HIS A 221 13.64 53.76 8.18
CA HIS A 221 15.11 53.61 8.09
C HIS A 221 15.65 52.16 7.96
N SER A 222 14.82 51.21 7.49
CA SER A 222 15.17 49.79 7.34
C SER A 222 15.83 49.41 5.98
N HIS A 223 16.33 50.38 5.20
CA HIS A 223 16.83 50.09 3.84
C HIS A 223 18.03 49.15 3.81
N VAL A 224 18.87 49.13 4.85
CA VAL A 224 20.02 48.21 4.96
C VAL A 224 19.56 46.78 5.25
N LYS A 225 18.52 46.60 6.06
CA LYS A 225 17.91 45.28 6.31
C LYS A 225 17.25 44.72 5.06
N VAL A 226 16.58 45.57 4.29
CA VAL A 226 16.03 45.18 2.96
C VAL A 226 17.16 44.77 2.01
N ILE A 227 18.31 45.44 2.04
CA ILE A 227 19.49 45.01 1.27
C ILE A 227 19.98 43.63 1.75
N LEU A 228 20.06 43.39 3.05
CA LEU A 228 20.47 42.11 3.62
C LEU A 228 19.52 40.97 3.22
N SER A 229 18.20 41.20 3.23
CA SER A 229 17.22 40.20 2.80
C SER A 229 17.37 39.88 1.31
N PHE A 230 17.58 40.87 0.44
CA PHE A 230 17.89 40.64 -0.97
C PHE A 230 19.20 39.88 -1.20
N LEU A 231 20.24 40.18 -0.41
CA LEU A 231 21.52 39.45 -0.46
C LEU A 231 21.36 37.99 -0.03
N SER A 232 20.46 37.72 0.92
CA SER A 232 20.12 36.37 1.39
C SER A 232 19.38 35.51 0.35
N GLY A 233 18.83 36.12 -0.70
CA GLY A 233 18.20 35.45 -1.84
C GLY A 233 18.98 35.56 -3.15
N HIS A 234 20.26 35.97 -3.11
CA HIS A 234 21.10 36.22 -4.29
C HIS A 234 20.53 37.23 -5.30
N GLN A 235 19.59 38.09 -4.90
CA GLN A 235 18.99 39.11 -5.76
C GLN A 235 19.85 40.38 -5.77
N VAL A 236 21.09 40.25 -6.24
CA VAL A 236 22.11 41.31 -6.22
C VAL A 236 21.65 42.54 -7.01
N SER A 237 20.92 42.35 -8.12
CA SER A 237 20.37 43.44 -8.92
C SER A 237 19.38 44.30 -8.14
N GLU A 238 18.44 43.68 -7.43
CA GLU A 238 17.44 44.39 -6.62
C GLU A 238 18.06 45.02 -5.38
N ALA A 239 19.04 44.35 -4.75
CA ALA A 239 19.83 44.97 -3.69
C ALA A 239 20.52 46.28 -4.16
N CYS A 240 21.05 46.29 -5.39
CA CYS A 240 21.66 47.48 -5.98
C CYS A 240 20.62 48.59 -6.26
N THR A 241 19.40 48.25 -6.70
CA THR A 241 18.36 49.25 -6.96
C THR A 241 17.91 49.93 -5.67
N VAL A 242 17.75 49.18 -4.58
CA VAL A 242 17.43 49.70 -3.24
C VAL A 242 18.56 50.56 -2.69
N ALA A 243 19.80 50.10 -2.76
CA ALA A 243 20.96 50.88 -2.31
C ALA A 243 21.09 52.21 -3.08
N ARG A 244 20.79 52.19 -4.39
CA ARG A 244 20.77 53.41 -5.21
C ARG A 244 19.64 54.35 -4.81
N ALA A 245 18.44 53.84 -4.53
CA ALA A 245 17.30 54.64 -4.06
C ALA A 245 17.59 55.30 -2.69
N ALA A 246 18.25 54.57 -1.79
CA ALA A 246 18.72 55.06 -0.49
C ALA A 246 19.94 56.01 -0.56
N ARG A 247 20.45 56.31 -1.77
CA ARG A 247 21.66 57.13 -2.01
C ARG A 247 22.96 56.55 -1.44
N GLU A 248 23.00 55.26 -1.14
CA GLU A 248 24.21 54.54 -0.72
C GLU A 248 25.03 54.06 -1.91
N HIS A 249 25.51 55.00 -2.74
CA HIS A 249 26.18 54.68 -4.01
C HIS A 249 27.46 53.85 -3.85
N ARG A 250 28.22 54.06 -2.75
CA ARG A 250 29.44 53.30 -2.47
C ARG A 250 29.12 51.85 -2.12
N LEU A 251 28.10 51.64 -1.30
CA LEU A 251 27.65 50.30 -0.92
C LEU A 251 27.12 49.54 -2.14
N CYS A 252 26.34 50.23 -3.00
CA CYS A 252 25.85 49.67 -4.27
C CYS A 252 26.99 49.10 -5.14
N LEU A 253 28.09 49.84 -5.31
CA LEU A 253 29.24 49.37 -6.09
C LEU A 253 29.92 48.15 -5.46
N LEU A 254 29.94 48.05 -4.13
CA LEU A 254 30.50 46.89 -3.42
C LEU A 254 29.58 45.67 -3.54
N ILE A 255 28.26 45.86 -3.43
CA ILE A 255 27.26 44.80 -3.59
C ILE A 255 27.35 44.19 -4.99
N ALA A 256 27.50 45.00 -6.03
CA ALA A 256 27.68 44.54 -7.40
C ALA A 256 28.92 43.63 -7.59
N GLN A 257 29.88 43.67 -6.66
CA GLN A 257 31.08 42.83 -6.68
C GLN A 257 31.03 41.63 -5.71
N GLY A 258 29.93 41.47 -4.97
CA GLY A 258 29.83 40.60 -3.79
C GLY A 258 30.00 39.10 -4.03
N SER A 259 29.83 38.64 -5.27
CA SER A 259 29.74 37.21 -5.55
C SER A 259 31.04 36.51 -5.91
N CYS A 260 32.10 37.19 -6.39
CA CYS A 260 33.10 36.44 -7.17
C CYS A 260 34.58 36.86 -7.12
N ASN A 261 35.00 37.96 -6.46
CA ASN A 261 36.41 38.36 -6.51
C ASN A 261 37.15 38.15 -5.17
N PRO A 262 38.11 37.21 -5.07
CA PRO A 262 38.90 37.00 -3.85
C PRO A 262 39.73 38.24 -3.47
N ILE A 263 40.11 39.07 -4.45
CA ILE A 263 40.83 40.32 -4.22
C ILE A 263 39.94 41.31 -3.47
N THR A 264 38.69 41.49 -3.92
CA THR A 264 37.72 42.37 -3.26
C THR A 264 37.42 41.89 -1.84
N ARG A 265 37.23 40.57 -1.65
CA ARG A 265 37.04 39.96 -0.32
C ARG A 265 38.21 40.29 0.61
N GLY A 266 39.44 40.09 0.15
CA GLY A 266 40.65 40.40 0.93
C GLY A 266 40.82 41.89 1.26
N ILE A 267 40.39 42.80 0.38
CA ILE A 267 40.40 44.24 0.66
C ILE A 267 39.34 44.61 1.70
N LEU A 268 38.13 44.07 1.59
CA LEU A 268 37.04 44.30 2.55
C LEU A 268 37.38 43.74 3.93
N GLN A 269 38.02 42.58 4.00
CA GLN A 269 38.50 42.01 5.25
C GLN A 269 39.52 42.93 5.95
N LYS A 270 40.51 43.45 5.20
CA LYS A 270 41.46 44.44 5.73
C LYS A 270 40.76 45.71 6.20
N GLN A 271 39.70 46.14 5.52
CA GLN A 271 38.93 47.31 5.91
C GLN A 271 38.20 47.08 7.25
N LEU A 272 37.58 45.92 7.43
CA LEU A 272 36.94 45.52 8.69
C LEU A 272 37.98 45.43 9.82
N ASP A 273 39.15 44.83 9.57
CA ASP A 273 40.23 44.74 10.55
C ASP A 273 40.75 46.12 10.98
N ASN A 274 40.84 47.06 10.04
CA ASN A 274 41.21 48.44 10.33
C ASN A 274 40.15 49.13 11.19
N TRP A 275 38.86 48.99 10.86
CA TRP A 275 37.78 49.57 11.66
C TRP A 275 37.80 49.05 13.09
N LYS A 276 37.96 47.73 13.27
CA LYS A 276 38.10 47.12 14.59
C LYS A 276 39.34 47.61 15.35
N LYS A 277 40.49 47.70 14.67
CA LYS A 277 41.75 48.16 15.30
C LYS A 277 41.64 49.60 15.83
N PHE A 278 40.93 50.46 15.10
CA PHE A 278 40.73 51.86 15.46
C PHE A 278 39.42 52.12 16.22
N LYS A 279 38.64 51.08 16.54
CA LYS A 279 37.31 51.16 17.18
C LYS A 279 36.31 52.08 16.47
N VAL A 280 36.44 52.17 15.14
CA VAL A 280 35.53 52.97 14.30
C VAL A 280 34.20 52.22 14.10
N ASP A 281 34.22 50.91 14.29
CA ASP A 281 33.06 50.03 14.21
C ASP A 281 31.97 50.33 15.23
N GLU A 282 32.29 50.90 16.40
CA GLU A 282 31.27 51.34 17.39
C GLU A 282 30.38 52.47 16.87
N HIS A 283 30.83 53.20 15.85
CA HIS A 283 30.12 54.33 15.26
C HIS A 283 29.41 53.98 13.94
N ILE A 284 29.58 52.76 13.44
CA ILE A 284 28.93 52.30 12.22
C ILE A 284 27.73 51.42 12.60
N ASP A 285 26.63 51.61 11.89
CA ASP A 285 25.44 50.78 12.02
C ASP A 285 25.76 49.28 11.88
N SER A 286 25.19 48.46 12.76
CA SER A 286 25.48 47.01 12.83
C SER A 286 25.10 46.30 11.55
N ASP A 287 23.96 46.67 10.97
CA ASP A 287 23.44 46.04 9.76
C ASP A 287 24.32 46.37 8.56
N ARG A 288 24.87 47.60 8.52
CA ARG A 288 25.84 47.99 7.50
C ARG A 288 27.14 47.21 7.66
N LEU A 289 27.68 47.10 8.87
CA LEU A 289 28.88 46.28 9.13
C LEU A 289 28.67 44.83 8.70
N LEU A 290 27.46 44.31 8.90
CA LEU A 290 27.09 42.97 8.49
C LEU A 290 27.12 42.80 6.96
N VAL A 291 26.63 43.78 6.18
CA VAL A 291 26.77 43.76 4.71
C VAL A 291 28.25 43.68 4.31
N TYR A 292 29.12 44.48 4.92
CA TYR A 292 30.56 44.43 4.64
C TYR A 292 31.19 43.08 5.02
N ALA A 293 30.78 42.50 6.15
CA ALA A 293 31.26 41.19 6.61
C ALA A 293 30.87 40.07 5.62
N ILE A 294 29.60 40.05 5.18
CA ILE A 294 29.10 39.11 4.19
C ILE A 294 29.87 39.24 2.87
N LEU A 295 30.05 40.46 2.37
CA LEU A 295 30.80 40.71 1.12
C LEU A 295 32.29 40.36 1.25
N ALA A 296 32.85 40.38 2.46
CA ALA A 296 34.20 39.89 2.74
C ALA A 296 34.30 38.35 2.83
N GLY A 297 33.16 37.64 2.85
CA GLY A 297 33.07 36.18 3.02
C GLY A 297 33.08 35.71 4.49
N LEU A 298 32.87 36.63 5.43
CA LEU A 298 32.79 36.38 6.86
C LEU A 298 31.32 36.41 7.30
N LEU A 299 30.74 35.24 7.59
CA LEU A 299 29.37 35.13 8.09
C LEU A 299 29.26 35.45 9.59
N VAL A 300 30.37 35.32 10.30
CA VAL A 300 30.54 35.74 11.69
C VAL A 300 31.70 36.71 11.77
N TRP A 301 31.47 37.88 12.37
CA TRP A 301 32.51 38.86 12.59
C TRP A 301 32.43 39.44 14.00
N HIS A 302 33.59 39.53 14.66
CA HIS A 302 33.71 40.05 16.02
C HIS A 302 34.07 41.53 15.96
N SER A 303 33.08 42.41 16.16
CA SER A 303 33.27 43.84 16.38
C SER A 303 33.77 44.11 17.81
N SER A 304 34.28 45.32 18.08
CA SER A 304 34.54 45.80 19.44
C SER A 304 33.25 45.94 20.28
N ALA A 305 32.09 46.16 19.65
CA ALA A 305 30.79 46.30 20.30
C ALA A 305 30.06 44.97 20.54
N GLY A 306 30.43 43.90 19.83
CA GLY A 306 29.77 42.60 19.95
C GLY A 306 30.03 41.66 18.76
N MET A 307 29.44 40.47 18.83
CA MET A 307 29.50 39.46 17.75
C MET A 307 28.37 39.72 16.76
N LEU A 308 28.71 39.99 15.50
CA LEU A 308 27.76 40.09 14.40
C LEU A 308 27.64 38.72 13.72
N ASN A 309 26.41 38.23 13.63
CA ASN A 309 26.07 36.96 13.01
C ASN A 309 25.10 37.18 11.86
N GLY A 310 25.54 36.88 10.64
CA GLY A 310 24.73 37.02 9.43
C GLY A 310 23.66 35.96 9.23
N CYS A 311 23.65 34.90 10.05
CA CYS A 311 22.74 33.76 9.90
C CYS A 311 21.74 33.62 11.06
N ARG A 312 21.64 34.60 11.96
CA ARG A 312 20.83 34.50 13.19
C ARG A 312 19.33 34.32 12.92
N ASP A 313 18.80 35.13 12.01
CA ASP A 313 17.37 35.22 11.71
C ASP A 313 17.00 34.57 10.37
N LEU A 314 17.96 33.82 9.79
CA LEU A 314 17.79 33.14 8.52
C LEU A 314 17.34 31.70 8.71
N ASP A 315 16.48 31.23 7.80
CA ASP A 315 16.14 29.81 7.70
C ASP A 315 17.37 29.00 7.33
N TRP A 316 17.35 27.71 7.61
CA TRP A 316 18.49 26.84 7.33
C TRP A 316 18.89 26.85 5.84
N LYS A 317 17.90 26.95 4.93
CA LYS A 317 18.11 27.03 3.47
C LYS A 317 18.82 28.32 3.07
N ARG A 318 18.40 29.46 3.64
CA ARG A 318 19.05 30.76 3.45
C ARG A 318 20.46 30.78 4.04
N ALA A 319 20.64 30.21 5.23
CA ALA A 319 21.94 30.07 5.86
C ALA A 319 22.89 29.23 5.00
N LEU A 320 22.46 28.08 4.49
CA LEU A 320 23.24 27.27 3.53
C LEU A 320 23.57 28.06 2.27
N ALA A 321 22.62 28.82 1.73
CA ALA A 321 22.82 29.64 0.54
C ALA A 321 23.90 30.72 0.75
N MET A 322 23.92 31.36 1.93
CA MET A 322 24.97 32.31 2.31
C MET A 322 26.36 31.64 2.37
N HIS A 323 26.43 30.41 2.87
CA HIS A 323 27.66 29.63 2.85
C HIS A 323 28.11 29.30 1.43
N LEU A 324 27.16 28.96 0.54
CA LEU A 324 27.44 28.66 -0.86
C LEU A 324 27.95 29.91 -1.60
N TRP A 325 27.24 31.03 -1.54
CA TRP A 325 27.53 32.21 -2.37
C TRP A 325 28.68 33.07 -1.84
N TYR A 326 28.72 33.34 -0.54
CA TYR A 326 29.62 34.36 0.03
C TYR A 326 30.79 33.76 0.81
N HIS A 327 30.58 32.66 1.54
CA HIS A 327 31.65 32.03 2.34
C HIS A 327 32.58 31.17 1.49
N CYS A 328 32.03 30.22 0.75
CA CYS A 328 32.81 29.29 -0.05
C CYS A 328 33.46 29.98 -1.26
N GLN A 329 34.57 29.42 -1.73
CA GLN A 329 35.16 29.80 -3.01
C GLN A 329 34.26 29.29 -4.16
N THR A 330 34.34 29.94 -5.32
CA THR A 330 33.59 29.52 -6.52
C THR A 330 34.01 28.14 -7.02
N THR A 331 35.25 27.74 -6.73
CA THR A 331 35.80 26.41 -7.06
C THR A 331 35.42 25.32 -6.05
N ALA A 332 34.81 25.68 -4.92
CA ALA A 332 34.44 24.70 -3.90
C ALA A 332 33.26 23.84 -4.36
N SER A 333 33.27 22.56 -3.98
CA SER A 333 32.19 21.64 -4.30
C SER A 333 30.94 21.92 -3.46
N ILE A 334 29.81 21.36 -3.88
CA ILE A 334 28.55 21.41 -3.10
C ILE A 334 28.76 20.72 -1.73
N ALA A 335 29.51 19.62 -1.69
CA ALA A 335 29.79 18.89 -0.46
C ALA A 335 30.59 19.76 0.54
N ASP A 336 31.56 20.54 0.07
CA ASP A 336 32.34 21.45 0.92
C ASP A 336 31.45 22.55 1.53
N ALA A 337 30.51 23.08 0.75
CA ALA A 337 29.56 24.09 1.24
C ALA A 337 28.62 23.53 2.31
N VAL A 338 28.13 22.30 2.12
CA VAL A 338 27.29 21.60 3.09
C VAL A 338 28.09 21.28 4.37
N ALA A 339 29.35 20.87 4.25
CA ALA A 339 30.23 20.61 5.38
C ALA A 339 30.55 21.88 6.17
N ALA A 340 30.79 23.01 5.49
CA ALA A 340 30.99 24.31 6.13
C ALA A 340 29.74 24.77 6.90
N TYR A 341 28.56 24.57 6.31
CA TYR A 341 27.29 24.81 6.98
C TYR A 341 27.07 23.86 8.17
N GLU A 342 27.43 22.59 8.06
CA GLU A 342 27.33 21.63 9.16
C GLU A 342 28.21 22.01 10.36
N ALA A 343 29.42 22.50 10.09
CA ALA A 343 30.28 23.05 11.13
C ALA A 343 29.66 24.29 11.80
N SER A 344 28.88 25.09 11.06
CA SER A 344 28.29 26.34 11.57
C SER A 344 27.21 26.14 12.63
N PHE A 345 26.39 25.09 12.52
CA PHE A 345 25.32 24.82 13.49
C PHE A 345 25.73 23.83 14.57
N LYS A 346 26.71 22.94 14.31
CA LYS A 346 27.31 22.10 15.38
C LYS A 346 28.17 22.91 16.35
N GLY A 347 28.70 24.04 15.87
CA GLY A 347 29.64 24.87 16.60
C GLY A 347 31.07 24.32 16.56
N SER A 348 32.05 25.21 16.59
CA SER A 348 33.46 24.86 16.76
C SER A 348 33.96 25.44 18.09
N ASP A 349 35.07 24.92 18.64
CA ASP A 349 35.66 25.41 19.89
C ASP A 349 35.97 26.94 19.88
N SER A 350 36.05 27.54 18.69
CA SER A 350 36.35 28.97 18.49
C SER A 350 35.13 29.86 18.26
N VAL A 351 34.02 29.30 17.80
CA VAL A 351 32.79 30.02 17.42
C VAL A 351 31.60 29.16 17.81
N ASN A 352 30.79 29.64 18.75
CA ASN A 352 29.52 29.02 19.14
C ASN A 352 28.62 28.82 17.91
N ALA A 353 27.69 27.87 17.97
CA ALA A 353 26.71 27.63 16.92
C ALA A 353 26.02 28.95 16.51
N TYR A 354 26.14 29.31 15.23
CA TYR A 354 25.68 30.61 14.72
C TYR A 354 24.62 30.47 13.62
N ALA A 355 24.44 29.29 13.05
CA ALA A 355 23.34 29.01 12.13
C ALA A 355 22.28 28.14 12.82
N ARG A 356 21.03 28.26 12.34
CA ARG A 356 19.96 27.34 12.74
C ARG A 356 20.26 25.95 12.18
N PRO A 357 20.03 24.86 12.93
CA PRO A 357 20.14 23.50 12.39
C PRO A 357 19.05 23.25 11.32
N PRO A 358 19.28 22.30 10.39
CA PRO A 358 18.38 22.05 9.26
C PRO A 358 17.15 21.25 9.68
N TYR A 359 16.20 21.93 10.30
CA TYR A 359 14.92 21.33 10.68
C TYR A 359 13.91 21.36 9.53
N PRO A 360 12.99 20.38 9.46
CA PRO A 360 11.85 20.43 8.55
C PRO A 360 10.97 21.65 8.84
N PRO A 361 10.25 22.20 7.83
CA PRO A 361 9.46 23.41 7.99
C PRO A 361 8.41 23.35 9.12
N TYR A 362 7.78 22.20 9.33
CA TYR A 362 6.80 22.03 10.43
C TYR A 362 7.45 22.11 11.82
N VAL A 363 8.73 21.76 11.95
CA VAL A 363 9.52 21.92 13.19
C VAL A 363 10.02 23.35 13.32
N GLU A 364 10.41 24.00 12.23
CA GLU A 364 10.81 25.41 12.23
C GLU A 364 9.67 26.32 12.72
N GLU A 365 8.44 26.07 12.28
CA GLU A 365 7.24 26.79 12.75
C GLU A 365 6.96 26.55 14.25
N ALA A 366 7.25 25.34 14.74
CA ALA A 366 7.00 24.95 16.13
C ALA A 366 8.21 25.19 17.06
N LEU A 367 9.33 25.72 16.57
CA LEU A 367 10.60 25.76 17.27
C LEU A 367 10.54 26.46 18.64
N GLU A 368 9.74 27.52 18.76
CA GLU A 368 9.58 28.31 19.98
C GLU A 368 8.82 27.56 21.08
N SER A 369 8.00 26.58 20.70
CA SER A 369 7.18 25.77 21.61
C SER A 369 7.86 24.50 22.11
N LEU A 370 8.95 24.07 21.46
CA LEU A 370 9.66 22.83 21.77
C LEU A 370 10.64 23.00 22.94
N THR A 371 10.72 22.00 23.79
CA THR A 371 11.74 21.91 24.84
C THR A 371 13.12 21.59 24.26
N GLU A 372 14.20 21.91 24.99
CA GLU A 372 15.57 21.62 24.55
C GLU A 372 15.83 20.12 24.30
N SER A 373 15.13 19.23 25.03
CA SER A 373 15.21 17.79 24.80
C SER A 373 14.53 17.37 23.50
N GLU A 374 13.42 18.01 23.14
CA GLU A 374 12.71 17.75 21.87
C GLU A 374 13.49 18.31 20.68
N LYS A 375 14.14 19.47 20.83
CA LYS A 375 15.03 20.03 19.80
C LYS A 375 16.23 19.13 19.51
N ALA A 376 16.78 18.48 20.54
CA ALA A 376 17.89 17.53 20.37
C ALA A 376 17.45 16.21 19.70
N ALA A 377 16.20 15.81 19.91
CA ALA A 377 15.61 14.61 19.30
C ALA A 377 14.94 14.86 17.94
N ALA A 378 14.79 16.13 17.54
CA ALA A 378 14.12 16.50 16.30
C ALA A 378 14.89 16.00 15.07
N PRO A 379 14.18 15.44 14.06
CA PRO A 379 14.82 15.00 12.83
C PRO A 379 15.29 16.19 11.99
N TYR A 380 16.27 15.94 11.10
CA TYR A 380 16.65 16.92 10.09
C TYR A 380 15.79 16.80 8.83
N ASP A 381 15.75 17.88 8.05
CA ASP A 381 15.01 17.95 6.79
C ASP A 381 15.54 16.92 5.78
N ALA A 382 14.61 16.25 5.07
CA ALA A 382 14.91 15.36 3.96
C ALA A 382 15.81 16.03 2.89
N CYS A 383 15.62 17.33 2.61
CA CYS A 383 16.46 18.07 1.67
C CYS A 383 17.94 18.11 2.09
N PHE A 384 18.20 18.29 3.39
CA PHE A 384 19.56 18.31 3.93
C PHE A 384 20.22 16.93 3.86
N HIS A 385 19.45 15.89 4.16
CA HIS A 385 19.91 14.51 4.00
C HIS A 385 20.24 14.16 2.54
N LEU A 386 19.48 14.65 1.56
CA LEU A 386 19.78 14.47 0.14
C LEU A 386 21.04 15.20 -0.30
N LEU A 387 21.26 16.43 0.17
CA LEU A 387 22.50 17.16 -0.06
C LEU A 387 23.71 16.42 0.50
N LYS A 388 23.57 15.80 1.66
CA LYS A 388 24.60 14.96 2.26
C LYS A 388 24.83 13.66 1.50
N LEU A 389 23.77 13.00 1.02
CA LEU A 389 23.87 11.80 0.17
C LEU A 389 24.62 12.10 -1.14
N TYR A 390 24.42 13.29 -1.71
CA TYR A 390 25.14 13.71 -2.90
C TYR A 390 26.65 13.88 -2.65
N GLY A 391 27.02 14.44 -1.49
CA GLY A 391 28.43 14.58 -1.09
C GLY A 391 29.08 13.27 -0.64
N ASP A 392 28.34 12.43 0.09
CA ASP A 392 28.77 11.14 0.60
C ASP A 392 27.74 10.05 0.24
N ARG A 393 28.11 9.19 -0.71
CA ARG A 393 27.26 8.10 -1.18
C ARG A 393 27.05 7.00 -0.14
N ALA A 394 27.84 6.98 0.95
CA ALA A 394 27.76 5.95 1.97
C ALA A 394 26.69 6.20 3.05
N GLN A 395 25.95 7.31 2.96
CA GLN A 395 24.94 7.63 3.97
C GLN A 395 23.78 6.63 3.99
N PRO A 396 23.29 6.23 5.17
CA PRO A 396 22.18 5.29 5.28
C PRO A 396 20.89 5.91 4.77
N LEU A 397 20.24 5.25 3.80
CA LEU A 397 18.97 5.71 3.23
C LEU A 397 17.82 5.68 4.23
N ASP A 398 17.89 4.82 5.24
CA ASP A 398 16.85 4.64 6.25
C ASP A 398 16.50 5.95 6.95
N GLN A 399 17.49 6.81 7.24
CA GLN A 399 17.26 8.11 7.87
C GLN A 399 16.61 9.12 6.94
N ILE A 400 16.85 9.02 5.63
CA ILE A 400 16.30 9.95 4.63
C ILE A 400 14.81 9.63 4.41
N LEU A 401 14.50 8.34 4.36
CA LEU A 401 13.20 7.81 3.98
C LEU A 401 12.22 7.69 5.16
N THR A 402 12.61 8.01 6.39
CA THR A 402 11.65 8.09 7.50
C THR A 402 10.66 9.25 7.28
N PRO A 403 9.33 9.02 7.31
CA PRO A 403 8.31 10.05 7.04
C PRO A 403 8.51 11.39 7.77
N VAL A 404 8.97 11.31 9.03
CA VAL A 404 9.16 12.45 9.94
C VAL A 404 10.14 13.49 9.39
N THR A 405 11.06 13.14 8.49
CA THR A 405 12.00 14.12 7.91
C THR A 405 11.34 15.08 6.93
N SER A 406 10.14 14.76 6.44
CA SER A 406 9.44 15.54 5.41
C SER A 406 8.04 15.99 5.85
N VAL A 407 7.33 15.17 6.62
CA VAL A 407 5.95 15.42 7.05
C VAL A 407 5.87 15.28 8.58
N PRO A 408 5.02 16.06 9.27
CA PRO A 408 4.80 15.92 10.72
C PRO A 408 4.21 14.56 11.14
N SER A 409 3.62 13.81 10.20
CA SER A 409 2.99 12.52 10.46
C SER A 409 3.97 11.36 10.28
N LEU A 410 4.02 10.47 11.28
CA LEU A 410 4.83 9.24 11.26
C LEU A 410 4.38 8.21 10.23
N LEU A 411 3.14 8.30 9.79
CA LEU A 411 2.46 7.29 8.98
C LEU A 411 2.16 7.78 7.55
N ASP A 412 2.62 8.98 7.17
CA ASP A 412 2.53 9.45 5.80
C ASP A 412 3.74 9.02 4.98
N PHE A 413 3.61 7.91 4.27
CA PHE A 413 4.70 7.32 3.48
C PHE A 413 4.76 7.83 2.04
N ARG A 414 3.90 8.78 1.63
CA ARG A 414 3.82 9.27 0.24
C ARG A 414 5.16 9.79 -0.27
N ILE A 415 5.74 10.78 0.43
CA ILE A 415 7.03 11.39 0.05
C ILE A 415 8.15 10.35 0.12
N SER A 416 8.21 9.59 1.22
CA SER A 416 9.20 8.55 1.42
C SER A 416 9.20 7.50 0.30
N TRP A 417 8.02 7.09 -0.18
CA TRP A 417 7.91 6.08 -1.24
C TRP A 417 8.33 6.63 -2.61
N VAL A 418 7.88 7.84 -2.98
CA VAL A 418 8.32 8.49 -4.22
C VAL A 418 9.83 8.72 -4.19
N LEU A 419 10.37 9.20 -3.07
CA LEU A 419 11.80 9.41 -2.92
C LEU A 419 12.59 8.10 -3.00
N HIS A 420 12.09 7.02 -2.40
CA HIS A 420 12.72 5.70 -2.53
C HIS A 420 12.78 5.24 -3.99
N SER A 421 11.70 5.40 -4.74
CA SER A 421 11.66 5.09 -6.17
C SER A 421 12.73 5.86 -6.94
N LEU A 422 12.80 7.19 -6.75
CA LEU A 422 13.77 8.06 -7.42
C LEU A 422 15.21 7.71 -7.06
N LEU A 423 15.50 7.45 -5.77
CA LEU A 423 16.84 7.05 -5.35
C LEU A 423 17.24 5.69 -5.95
N THR A 424 16.29 4.78 -6.10
CA THR A 424 16.50 3.49 -6.78
C THR A 424 16.79 3.71 -8.27
N SER A 425 16.08 4.63 -8.94
CA SER A 425 16.33 4.97 -10.35
C SER A 425 17.71 5.61 -10.57
N PHE A 426 18.22 6.35 -9.58
CA PHE A 426 19.59 6.89 -9.58
C PHE A 426 20.66 5.84 -9.27
N GLY A 427 20.28 4.62 -8.85
CA GLY A 427 21.19 3.52 -8.55
C GLY A 427 21.58 3.36 -7.08
N TYR A 428 20.90 4.02 -6.14
CA TYR A 428 21.11 3.82 -4.70
C TYR A 428 20.29 2.63 -4.19
N LEU A 429 20.96 1.48 -4.02
CA LEU A 429 20.31 0.21 -3.65
C LEU A 429 20.61 -0.25 -2.22
N HIS A 430 21.32 0.55 -1.41
CA HIS A 430 21.90 0.14 -0.12
C HIS A 430 20.93 0.19 1.07
N MET A 431 19.63 0.00 0.84
CA MET A 431 18.64 -0.11 1.91
C MET A 431 18.46 -1.57 2.35
N ALA A 432 18.23 -1.79 3.65
CA ALA A 432 17.94 -3.13 4.14
C ALA A 432 16.60 -3.65 3.57
N PRO A 433 16.52 -4.92 3.11
CA PRO A 433 15.27 -5.47 2.54
C PRO A 433 14.07 -5.42 3.49
N ALA A 434 14.31 -5.53 4.81
CA ALA A 434 13.27 -5.41 5.82
C ALA A 434 12.71 -3.98 5.91
N ALA A 435 13.55 -2.96 5.79
CA ALA A 435 13.14 -1.56 5.79
C ALA A 435 12.37 -1.21 4.51
N GLN A 436 12.83 -1.69 3.35
CA GLN A 436 12.11 -1.57 2.08
C GLN A 436 10.70 -2.18 2.17
N LYS A 437 10.61 -3.42 2.68
CA LYS A 437 9.32 -4.08 2.88
C LYS A 437 8.41 -3.27 3.81
N SER A 438 8.95 -2.75 4.92
CA SER A 438 8.18 -1.92 5.85
C SER A 438 7.65 -0.65 5.18
N LEU A 439 8.44 -0.01 4.31
CA LEU A 439 8.04 1.19 3.58
C LEU A 439 6.95 0.87 2.54
N HIS A 440 7.10 -0.20 1.76
CA HIS A 440 6.07 -0.63 0.79
C HIS A 440 4.78 -1.06 1.48
N SER A 441 4.87 -1.85 2.55
CA SER A 441 3.69 -2.25 3.32
C SER A 441 3.02 -1.07 4.02
N GLY A 442 3.79 -0.14 4.58
CA GLY A 442 3.25 1.07 5.22
C GLY A 442 2.47 1.95 4.24
N PHE A 443 3.05 2.20 3.06
CA PHE A 443 2.37 2.99 2.03
C PHE A 443 1.16 2.25 1.42
N ALA A 444 1.24 0.93 1.22
CA ALA A 444 0.09 0.13 0.78
C ALA A 444 -1.06 0.18 1.79
N CYS A 445 -0.77 0.10 3.10
CA CYS A 445 -1.78 0.25 4.14
C CYS A 445 -2.41 1.66 4.14
N GLN A 446 -1.62 2.70 3.85
CA GLN A 446 -2.13 4.07 3.71
C GLN A 446 -3.11 4.19 2.54
N LEU A 447 -2.79 3.60 1.38
CA LEU A 447 -3.66 3.59 0.20
C LEU A 447 -4.94 2.78 0.43
N GLU A 448 -4.84 1.65 1.14
CA GLU A 448 -5.98 0.84 1.55
C GLU A 448 -6.94 1.64 2.46
N ALA A 449 -6.41 2.41 3.41
CA ALA A 449 -7.21 3.32 4.24
C ALA A 449 -7.98 4.37 3.41
N TRP A 450 -7.46 4.73 2.23
CA TRP A 450 -8.09 5.70 1.33
C TRP A 450 -9.02 5.04 0.30
N ASP A 451 -9.32 3.74 0.43
CA ASP A 451 -10.08 2.96 -0.55
C ASP A 451 -9.43 2.95 -1.96
N MET A 452 -8.12 3.14 -2.05
CA MET A 452 -7.32 3.07 -3.28
C MET A 452 -6.54 1.75 -3.35
N TRP A 453 -7.21 0.63 -3.07
CA TRP A 453 -6.56 -0.67 -2.94
C TRP A 453 -5.93 -1.22 -4.26
N PRO A 454 -6.40 -0.89 -5.49
CA PRO A 454 -5.70 -1.34 -6.70
C PRO A 454 -4.31 -0.71 -6.81
N TRP A 455 -4.17 0.53 -6.34
CA TRP A 455 -2.88 1.20 -6.22
C TRP A 455 -2.04 0.66 -5.07
N ALA A 456 -2.66 0.24 -3.96
CA ALA A 456 -1.96 -0.47 -2.89
C ALA A 456 -1.34 -1.79 -3.40
N ALA A 457 -2.05 -2.53 -4.27
CA ALA A 457 -1.49 -3.68 -4.96
C ALA A 457 -0.26 -3.31 -5.78
N PHE A 458 -0.32 -2.26 -6.60
CA PHE A 458 0.83 -1.75 -7.36
C PHE A 458 2.05 -1.47 -6.46
N VAL A 459 1.85 -0.84 -5.31
CA VAL A 459 2.94 -0.58 -4.34
C VAL A 459 3.55 -1.88 -3.81
N LEU A 460 2.72 -2.87 -3.46
CA LEU A 460 3.21 -4.18 -2.98
C LEU A 460 4.01 -4.95 -4.04
N LEU A 461 3.73 -4.74 -5.33
CA LEU A 461 4.47 -5.39 -6.41
C LEU A 461 5.94 -4.91 -6.54
N HIS A 462 6.31 -3.84 -5.84
CA HIS A 462 7.70 -3.36 -5.77
C HIS A 462 8.55 -4.11 -4.72
N ILE A 463 7.94 -4.99 -3.91
CA ILE A 463 8.69 -5.80 -2.94
C ILE A 463 9.64 -6.75 -3.67
N GLN A 464 10.93 -6.71 -3.33
CA GLN A 464 11.96 -7.52 -3.99
C GLN A 464 11.80 -9.04 -3.75
N ASP A 465 11.41 -9.45 -2.54
CA ASP A 465 11.25 -10.88 -2.20
C ASP A 465 9.92 -11.44 -2.76
N PRO A 466 9.94 -12.44 -3.67
CA PRO A 466 8.73 -12.96 -4.32
C PRO A 466 7.77 -13.67 -3.36
N ASN A 467 8.31 -14.31 -2.32
CA ASN A 467 7.49 -15.00 -1.31
C ASN A 467 6.72 -13.99 -0.45
N SER A 468 7.41 -12.95 0.01
CA SER A 468 6.77 -11.84 0.74
C SER A 468 5.78 -11.07 -0.14
N ARG A 469 6.11 -10.85 -1.42
CA ARG A 469 5.26 -10.14 -2.38
C ARG A 469 3.96 -10.89 -2.64
N SER A 470 4.04 -12.18 -2.98
CA SER A 470 2.85 -13.01 -3.20
C SER A 470 1.99 -13.16 -1.95
N ALA A 471 2.60 -13.30 -0.77
CA ALA A 471 1.85 -13.37 0.50
C ALA A 471 1.12 -12.05 0.80
N ALA A 472 1.77 -10.90 0.62
CA ALA A 472 1.16 -9.60 0.86
C ALA A 472 0.04 -9.29 -0.14
N LEU A 473 0.22 -9.65 -1.41
CA LEU A 473 -0.81 -9.44 -2.44
C LEU A 473 -2.03 -10.34 -2.20
N ARG A 474 -1.83 -11.62 -1.89
CA ARG A 474 -2.94 -12.54 -1.54
C ARG A 474 -3.71 -12.05 -0.32
N ASP A 475 -3.01 -11.57 0.71
CA ASP A 475 -3.64 -11.01 1.91
C ASP A 475 -4.46 -9.74 1.61
N LEU A 476 -3.97 -8.88 0.71
CA LEU A 476 -4.72 -7.70 0.26
C LEU A 476 -5.96 -8.10 -0.55
N LEU A 477 -5.84 -9.06 -1.48
CA LEU A 477 -6.97 -9.57 -2.26
C LEU A 477 -8.03 -10.22 -1.37
N LEU A 478 -7.63 -10.99 -0.35
CA LEU A 478 -8.55 -11.61 0.60
C LEU A 478 -9.37 -10.59 1.40
N ARG A 479 -8.79 -9.43 1.72
CA ARG A 479 -9.48 -8.36 2.46
C ARG A 479 -10.49 -7.57 1.61
N HIS A 480 -10.28 -7.52 0.30
CA HIS A 480 -11.12 -6.77 -0.65
C HIS A 480 -11.99 -7.65 -1.56
N ALA A 481 -12.07 -8.95 -1.29
CA ALA A 481 -12.87 -9.89 -2.07
C ALA A 481 -14.39 -9.59 -2.04
N ASP A 482 -14.84 -8.81 -1.05
CA ASP A 482 -16.22 -8.38 -0.85
C ASP A 482 -16.72 -7.35 -1.88
N SER A 483 -15.82 -6.68 -2.62
CA SER A 483 -16.17 -5.55 -3.51
C SER A 483 -17.00 -5.93 -4.75
N SER A 484 -17.32 -7.22 -4.95
CA SER A 484 -18.21 -7.64 -6.03
C SER A 484 -19.66 -7.32 -5.67
N PRO A 485 -20.43 -6.63 -6.54
CA PRO A 485 -21.83 -6.33 -6.26
C PRO A 485 -22.59 -7.64 -6.00
N ARG A 486 -23.17 -7.75 -4.81
CA ARG A 486 -24.04 -8.86 -4.42
C ARG A 486 -25.16 -9.01 -5.45
N GLY A 487 -25.11 -10.09 -6.24
CA GLY A 487 -26.29 -10.59 -6.95
C GLY A 487 -26.22 -10.63 -8.47
N GLU A 488 -25.15 -10.13 -9.11
CA GLU A 488 -24.96 -10.32 -10.55
C GLU A 488 -23.72 -11.18 -10.83
N LEU A 489 -23.68 -11.74 -12.04
CA LEU A 489 -22.76 -12.74 -12.56
C LEU A 489 -21.28 -12.52 -12.17
N PRO A 490 -20.40 -13.53 -12.33
CA PRO A 490 -18.98 -13.41 -12.02
C PRO A 490 -18.23 -12.57 -13.06
N GLU A 491 -18.65 -11.32 -13.25
CA GLU A 491 -17.96 -10.26 -13.97
C GLU A 491 -16.90 -9.67 -13.03
N LEU A 492 -15.79 -9.24 -13.63
CA LEU A 492 -14.68 -8.62 -12.90
C LEU A 492 -15.07 -7.17 -12.58
N SER A 493 -14.83 -6.73 -11.35
CA SER A 493 -14.97 -5.31 -11.00
C SER A 493 -13.99 -4.45 -11.83
N GLU A 494 -14.29 -3.17 -12.06
CA GLU A 494 -13.36 -2.23 -12.74
C GLU A 494 -11.97 -2.22 -12.07
N GLU A 495 -11.95 -2.35 -10.75
CA GLU A 495 -10.74 -2.44 -9.93
C GLU A 495 -9.95 -3.74 -10.19
N GLU A 496 -10.65 -4.85 -10.41
CA GLU A 496 -10.04 -6.15 -10.72
C GLU A 496 -9.58 -6.22 -12.17
N MET A 497 -10.30 -5.56 -13.08
CA MET A 497 -9.85 -5.35 -14.46
C MET A 497 -8.56 -4.55 -14.48
N PHE A 498 -8.44 -3.48 -13.67
CA PHE A 498 -7.21 -2.72 -13.54
C PHE A 498 -6.03 -3.61 -13.07
N LEU A 499 -6.24 -4.48 -12.08
CA LEU A 499 -5.20 -5.40 -11.61
C LEU A 499 -4.74 -6.37 -12.72
N ASN A 500 -5.67 -6.92 -13.49
CA ASN A 500 -5.34 -7.90 -14.52
C ASN A 500 -4.74 -7.24 -15.77
N GLU A 501 -5.35 -6.15 -16.26
CA GLU A 501 -4.96 -5.50 -17.51
C GLU A 501 -3.70 -4.65 -17.36
N LYS A 502 -3.59 -3.85 -16.27
CA LYS A 502 -2.46 -2.93 -16.08
C LYS A 502 -1.35 -3.50 -15.20
N LEU A 503 -1.70 -4.27 -14.16
CA LEU A 503 -0.71 -4.83 -13.22
C LEU A 503 -0.35 -6.29 -13.50
N HIS A 504 -1.01 -6.93 -14.48
CA HIS A 504 -0.81 -8.33 -14.86
C HIS A 504 -0.91 -9.32 -13.69
N VAL A 505 -1.76 -9.03 -12.71
CA VAL A 505 -2.04 -9.96 -11.59
C VAL A 505 -2.83 -11.16 -12.12
N PRO A 506 -2.39 -12.40 -11.86
CA PRO A 506 -3.09 -13.58 -12.35
C PRO A 506 -4.53 -13.66 -11.83
N LEU A 507 -5.48 -13.91 -12.75
CA LEU A 507 -6.90 -14.10 -12.43
C LEU A 507 -7.12 -15.24 -11.42
N VAL A 508 -6.23 -16.24 -11.41
CA VAL A 508 -6.24 -17.35 -10.47
C VAL A 508 -6.28 -16.86 -9.02
N TRP A 509 -5.48 -15.85 -8.66
CA TRP A 509 -5.40 -15.34 -7.29
C TRP A 509 -6.63 -14.52 -6.91
N ILE A 510 -7.21 -13.79 -7.86
CA ILE A 510 -8.45 -13.04 -7.66
C ILE A 510 -9.60 -14.02 -7.38
N TYR A 511 -9.72 -15.07 -8.18
CA TYR A 511 -10.75 -16.09 -7.98
C TYR A 511 -10.52 -16.94 -6.73
N GLU A 512 -9.27 -17.20 -6.34
CA GLU A 512 -8.92 -17.82 -5.05
C GLU A 512 -9.46 -16.99 -3.87
N ALA A 513 -9.22 -15.67 -3.88
CA ALA A 513 -9.71 -14.78 -2.84
C ALA A 513 -11.25 -14.71 -2.79
N LYS A 514 -11.92 -14.63 -3.95
CA LYS A 514 -13.39 -14.68 -4.04
C LYS A 514 -13.98 -16.00 -3.53
N ALA A 515 -13.30 -17.12 -3.78
CA ALA A 515 -13.72 -18.41 -3.27
C ALA A 515 -13.66 -18.47 -1.73
N ALA A 516 -12.59 -17.93 -1.14
CA ALA A 516 -12.44 -17.84 0.31
C ALA A 516 -13.51 -16.94 0.95
N HIS A 517 -13.82 -15.79 0.33
CA HIS A 517 -14.92 -14.93 0.79
C HIS A 517 -16.28 -15.63 0.74
N ALA A 518 -16.61 -16.29 -0.39
CA ALA A 518 -17.85 -17.04 -0.55
C ALA A 518 -18.01 -18.14 0.52
N ASP A 519 -16.91 -18.77 0.94
CA ASP A 519 -16.91 -19.74 2.05
C ASP A 519 -17.28 -19.09 3.39
N SER A 520 -16.77 -17.89 3.66
CA SER A 520 -17.08 -17.13 4.88
C SER A 520 -18.56 -16.69 4.95
N VAL A 521 -19.16 -16.38 3.80
CA VAL A 521 -20.58 -16.03 3.68
C VAL A 521 -21.48 -17.28 3.72
N GLY A 522 -20.92 -18.45 3.40
CA GLY A 522 -21.66 -19.71 3.27
C GLY A 522 -22.33 -19.92 1.90
N ASP A 523 -21.94 -19.16 0.86
CA ASP A 523 -22.41 -19.36 -0.50
C ASP A 523 -21.54 -20.41 -1.23
N PHE A 524 -21.94 -21.66 -1.09
CA PHE A 524 -21.23 -22.79 -1.71
C PHE A 524 -21.30 -22.79 -3.24
N HIS A 525 -22.36 -22.21 -3.84
CA HIS A 525 -22.50 -22.13 -5.29
C HIS A 525 -21.43 -21.23 -5.89
N ALA A 526 -21.34 -19.99 -5.39
CA ALA A 526 -20.33 -19.03 -5.82
C ALA A 526 -18.92 -19.57 -5.55
N LYS A 527 -18.69 -20.19 -4.38
CA LYS A 527 -17.43 -20.84 -4.03
C LYS A 527 -17.01 -21.87 -5.08
N ALA A 528 -17.90 -22.79 -5.48
CA ALA A 528 -17.55 -23.82 -6.46
C ALA A 528 -17.19 -23.22 -7.83
N LEU A 529 -17.93 -22.21 -8.29
CA LEU A 529 -17.61 -21.52 -9.54
C LEU A 529 -16.26 -20.80 -9.49
N PHE A 530 -15.97 -20.09 -8.41
CA PHE A 530 -14.69 -19.40 -8.26
C PHE A 530 -13.52 -20.37 -8.14
N LEU A 531 -13.66 -21.48 -7.42
CA LEU A 531 -12.62 -22.51 -7.35
C LEU A 531 -12.33 -23.18 -8.70
N ILE A 532 -13.36 -23.38 -9.53
CA ILE A 532 -13.20 -23.87 -10.91
C ILE A 532 -12.40 -22.85 -11.74
N LYS A 533 -12.72 -21.56 -11.62
CA LYS A 533 -11.99 -20.49 -12.32
C LYS A 533 -10.56 -20.29 -11.78
N ALA A 534 -10.32 -20.58 -10.51
CA ALA A 534 -9.01 -20.55 -9.88
C ALA A 534 -8.16 -21.82 -10.12
N GLU A 535 -8.65 -22.77 -10.93
CA GLU A 535 -7.96 -24.04 -11.22
C GLU A 535 -7.69 -24.92 -9.97
N LEU A 536 -8.37 -24.66 -8.85
CA LEU A 536 -8.26 -25.44 -7.61
C LEU A 536 -9.25 -26.62 -7.63
N TRP A 537 -9.01 -27.54 -8.56
CA TRP A 537 -9.95 -28.63 -8.88
C TRP A 537 -10.31 -29.53 -7.71
N ASN A 538 -9.34 -29.83 -6.83
CA ASN A 538 -9.55 -30.71 -5.69
C ASN A 538 -10.47 -30.10 -4.63
N GLU A 539 -10.38 -28.80 -4.41
CA GLU A 539 -11.22 -28.09 -3.45
C GLU A 539 -12.61 -27.81 -4.01
N ALA A 540 -12.68 -27.48 -5.31
CA ALA A 540 -13.94 -27.39 -6.03
C ALA A 540 -14.71 -28.72 -5.96
N HIS A 541 -14.03 -29.84 -6.25
CA HIS A 541 -14.61 -31.17 -6.21
C HIS A 541 -15.14 -31.53 -4.82
N ARG A 542 -14.37 -31.26 -3.76
CA ARG A 542 -14.80 -31.48 -2.37
C ARG A 542 -16.04 -30.66 -2.02
N THR A 543 -16.04 -29.37 -2.33
CA THR A 543 -17.15 -28.45 -2.04
C THR A 543 -18.42 -28.89 -2.76
N ILE A 544 -18.31 -29.31 -4.02
CA ILE A 544 -19.45 -29.78 -4.80
C ILE A 544 -20.04 -31.04 -4.18
N LEU A 545 -19.20 -32.00 -3.78
CA LEU A 545 -19.65 -33.26 -3.21
C LEU A 545 -20.28 -33.11 -1.82
N GLU A 546 -19.73 -32.25 -0.97
CA GLU A 546 -20.18 -32.10 0.42
C GLU A 546 -21.45 -31.27 0.55
N HIS A 547 -21.64 -30.25 -0.31
CA HIS A 547 -22.70 -29.26 -0.11
C HIS A 547 -23.66 -29.10 -1.30
N LEU A 548 -23.20 -29.26 -2.54
CA LEU A 548 -24.02 -28.93 -3.72
C LEU A 548 -24.69 -30.14 -4.36
N SER A 549 -24.01 -31.28 -4.43
CA SER A 549 -24.49 -32.44 -5.19
C SER A 549 -25.76 -33.03 -4.59
N THR A 550 -25.85 -33.13 -3.26
CA THR A 550 -27.06 -33.64 -2.59
C THR A 550 -28.25 -32.72 -2.83
N ASP A 551 -28.05 -31.41 -2.67
CA ASP A 551 -29.13 -30.44 -2.77
C ASP A 551 -29.58 -30.27 -4.23
N ALA A 552 -28.67 -30.38 -5.20
CA ALA A 552 -29.02 -30.33 -6.62
C ALA A 552 -29.83 -31.54 -7.08
N ILE A 553 -29.51 -32.74 -6.58
CA ILE A 553 -30.21 -33.98 -6.97
C ILE A 553 -31.59 -34.03 -6.34
N ILE A 554 -31.71 -33.72 -5.05
CA ILE A 554 -33.01 -33.69 -4.33
C ILE A 554 -33.99 -32.69 -4.95
N ASN A 555 -33.47 -31.57 -5.47
CA ASN A 555 -34.28 -30.54 -6.13
C ASN A 555 -34.38 -30.73 -7.65
N GLU A 556 -33.93 -31.87 -8.20
CA GLU A 556 -33.95 -32.21 -9.63
C GLU A 556 -33.27 -31.17 -10.55
N ARG A 557 -32.29 -30.42 -10.05
CA ARG A 557 -31.52 -29.41 -10.81
C ARG A 557 -30.33 -30.04 -11.54
N HIS A 558 -30.63 -30.94 -12.47
CA HIS A 558 -29.63 -31.75 -13.20
C HIS A 558 -28.70 -30.92 -14.09
N ASP A 559 -29.23 -29.94 -14.84
CA ASP A 559 -28.43 -29.12 -15.76
C ASP A 559 -27.42 -28.23 -15.02
N TYR A 560 -27.81 -27.72 -13.85
CA TYR A 560 -26.94 -26.92 -12.99
C TYR A 560 -25.73 -27.72 -12.50
N LEU A 561 -25.95 -28.93 -11.98
CA LEU A 561 -24.88 -29.82 -11.52
C LEU A 561 -23.97 -30.25 -12.68
N ARG A 562 -24.57 -30.48 -13.87
CA ARG A 562 -23.82 -30.79 -15.10
C ARG A 562 -22.90 -29.63 -15.49
N GLY A 563 -23.39 -28.39 -15.41
CA GLY A 563 -22.60 -27.19 -15.68
C GLY A 563 -21.36 -27.08 -14.81
N LEU A 564 -21.47 -27.42 -13.52
CA LEU A 564 -20.34 -27.40 -12.58
C LEU A 564 -19.36 -28.56 -12.78
N LEU A 565 -19.85 -29.76 -13.09
CA LEU A 565 -19.01 -30.96 -13.21
C LEU A 565 -18.34 -31.10 -14.58
N THR A 566 -18.86 -30.44 -15.63
CA THR A 566 -18.29 -30.52 -16.99
C THR A 566 -16.85 -29.98 -17.06
N PRO A 567 -16.53 -28.78 -16.53
CA PRO A 567 -15.15 -28.27 -16.48
C PRO A 567 -14.20 -29.19 -15.71
N LEU A 568 -14.68 -29.77 -14.60
CA LEU A 568 -13.90 -30.70 -13.78
C LEU A 568 -13.60 -32.02 -14.51
N SER A 569 -14.51 -32.47 -15.39
CA SER A 569 -14.33 -33.70 -16.17
C SER A 569 -13.19 -33.59 -17.19
N GLN A 570 -13.00 -32.40 -17.78
CA GLN A 570 -11.94 -32.14 -18.74
C GLN A 570 -10.55 -32.24 -18.07
N ASN A 571 -10.46 -31.88 -16.79
CA ASN A 571 -9.23 -31.92 -15.99
C ASN A 571 -9.20 -33.08 -14.99
N SER A 572 -9.90 -34.18 -15.31
CA SER A 572 -10.08 -35.35 -14.43
C SER A 572 -8.79 -36.00 -13.92
N ALA A 573 -7.65 -35.82 -14.60
CA ALA A 573 -6.35 -36.33 -14.16
C ALA A 573 -5.79 -35.63 -12.91
N ALA A 574 -6.16 -34.37 -12.69
CA ALA A 574 -5.68 -33.57 -11.56
C ALA A 574 -6.55 -33.73 -10.29
N VAL A 575 -7.74 -34.33 -10.43
CA VAL A 575 -8.72 -34.47 -9.35
C VAL A 575 -8.57 -35.80 -8.62
N LEU A 576 -8.28 -35.73 -7.33
CA LEU A 576 -8.18 -36.90 -6.47
C LEU A 576 -9.53 -37.62 -6.36
N ASN A 577 -9.55 -38.93 -6.63
CA ASN A 577 -10.74 -39.79 -6.53
C ASN A 577 -11.94 -39.36 -7.39
N TRP A 578 -11.70 -38.71 -8.53
CA TRP A 578 -12.75 -38.31 -9.48
C TRP A 578 -13.73 -39.44 -9.82
N SER A 579 -13.19 -40.65 -10.05
CA SER A 579 -13.95 -41.85 -10.45
C SER A 579 -14.92 -42.37 -9.38
N GLN A 580 -14.65 -42.08 -8.10
CA GLN A 580 -15.47 -42.51 -6.97
C GLN A 580 -16.50 -41.46 -6.55
N GLY A 581 -16.35 -40.21 -7.01
CA GLY A 581 -17.22 -39.10 -6.65
C GLY A 581 -17.86 -38.45 -7.87
N GLY A 582 -17.20 -37.42 -8.42
CA GLY A 582 -17.79 -36.53 -9.42
C GLY A 582 -18.21 -37.25 -10.70
N GLN A 583 -17.46 -38.29 -11.10
CA GLN A 583 -17.81 -39.12 -12.25
C GLN A 583 -19.11 -39.92 -12.03
N VAL A 584 -19.40 -40.35 -10.80
CA VAL A 584 -20.64 -41.07 -10.49
C VAL A 584 -21.85 -40.18 -10.71
N PHE A 585 -21.75 -38.90 -10.31
CA PHE A 585 -22.79 -37.91 -10.52
C PHE A 585 -22.94 -37.53 -12.00
N LEU A 586 -21.85 -37.35 -12.74
CA LEU A 586 -21.92 -37.11 -14.20
C LEU A 586 -22.54 -38.28 -14.95
N ASP A 587 -22.10 -39.50 -14.66
CA ASP A 587 -22.64 -40.70 -15.29
C ASP A 587 -24.12 -40.87 -14.94
N PHE A 588 -24.54 -40.50 -13.72
CA PHE A 588 -25.96 -40.47 -13.33
C PHE A 588 -26.74 -39.43 -14.12
N LEU A 589 -26.22 -38.21 -14.30
CA LEU A 589 -26.87 -37.15 -15.08
C LEU A 589 -26.99 -37.52 -16.57
N ASP A 590 -25.97 -38.13 -17.17
CA ASP A 590 -26.05 -38.65 -18.54
C ASP A 590 -27.12 -39.73 -18.68
N VAL A 591 -27.24 -40.57 -17.65
CA VAL A 591 -28.26 -41.61 -17.56
C VAL A 591 -29.66 -40.98 -17.42
N CYS A 592 -29.84 -39.94 -16.59
CA CYS A 592 -31.08 -39.14 -16.49
C CYS A 592 -31.50 -38.53 -17.83
N ASN A 593 -30.61 -37.83 -18.53
CA ASN A 593 -30.91 -37.22 -19.83
C ASN A 593 -31.28 -38.26 -20.89
N SER A 594 -30.69 -39.45 -20.80
CA SER A 594 -31.04 -40.55 -21.68
C SER A 594 -32.45 -41.07 -21.39
N THR A 595 -32.90 -41.08 -20.12
CA THR A 595 -34.29 -41.43 -19.77
C THR A 595 -35.30 -40.48 -20.38
N GLU A 596 -35.00 -39.18 -20.32
CA GLU A 596 -35.91 -38.16 -20.81
C GLU A 596 -36.06 -38.27 -22.32
N ARG A 597 -34.96 -38.55 -23.04
CA ARG A 597 -34.94 -38.84 -24.48
C ARG A 597 -35.68 -40.13 -24.87
N ILE A 598 -35.70 -41.13 -23.98
CA ILE A 598 -36.44 -42.38 -24.19
C ILE A 598 -37.94 -42.14 -23.97
N LEU A 599 -38.30 -41.39 -22.92
CA LEU A 599 -39.68 -41.02 -22.64
C LEU A 599 -40.26 -40.06 -23.69
N SER A 600 -39.43 -39.22 -24.32
CA SER A 600 -39.83 -38.34 -25.43
C SER A 600 -39.89 -39.02 -26.81
N GLN A 601 -39.65 -40.34 -26.91
CA GLN A 601 -39.63 -41.13 -28.15
C GLN A 601 -38.55 -40.71 -29.18
N GLU A 602 -37.54 -39.95 -28.78
CA GLU A 602 -36.48 -39.47 -29.66
C GLU A 602 -35.27 -40.42 -29.76
N ALA A 603 -35.18 -41.44 -28.91
CA ALA A 603 -34.05 -42.37 -28.83
C ALA A 603 -34.37 -43.77 -29.38
N GLY A 604 -33.51 -44.29 -30.26
CA GLY A 604 -33.59 -45.67 -30.78
C GLY A 604 -32.86 -46.71 -29.92
N LEU A 605 -33.13 -48.01 -30.18
CA LEU A 605 -32.53 -49.19 -29.52
C LEU A 605 -30.98 -49.17 -29.43
N TYR A 606 -30.31 -48.52 -30.38
CA TYR A 606 -28.84 -48.43 -30.43
C TYR A 606 -28.23 -47.60 -29.29
N GLU A 607 -28.84 -46.46 -28.93
CA GLU A 607 -28.35 -45.63 -27.82
C GLU A 607 -28.60 -46.32 -26.47
N LEU A 608 -29.69 -47.09 -26.35
CA LEU A 608 -30.00 -47.93 -25.19
C LEU A 608 -28.94 -49.01 -24.94
N GLU A 609 -28.47 -49.71 -25.99
CA GLU A 609 -27.40 -50.70 -25.84
C GLU A 609 -26.05 -50.07 -25.47
N LYS A 610 -25.77 -48.87 -25.97
CA LYS A 610 -24.54 -48.12 -25.68
C LYS A 610 -24.48 -47.62 -24.23
N ILE A 611 -25.62 -47.28 -23.64
CA ILE A 611 -25.71 -46.76 -22.26
C ILE A 611 -25.75 -47.91 -21.23
N ARG A 612 -26.17 -49.11 -21.63
CA ARG A 612 -26.23 -50.32 -20.78
C ARG A 612 -24.99 -50.58 -19.91
N PRO A 613 -23.76 -50.66 -20.44
CA PRO A 613 -22.57 -50.92 -19.62
C PRO A 613 -22.30 -49.79 -18.60
N LYS A 614 -22.66 -48.54 -18.93
CA LYS A 614 -22.51 -47.40 -18.01
C LYS A 614 -23.47 -47.51 -16.83
N VAL A 615 -24.73 -47.86 -17.06
CA VAL A 615 -25.74 -48.09 -15.99
C VAL A 615 -25.32 -49.24 -15.08
N MET A 616 -24.83 -50.35 -15.65
CA MET A 616 -24.34 -51.49 -14.87
C MET A 616 -23.12 -51.17 -14.00
N SER A 617 -22.22 -50.31 -14.51
CA SER A 617 -21.08 -49.79 -13.74
C SER A 617 -21.54 -48.80 -12.66
N LEU A 618 -22.55 -47.97 -12.96
CA LEU A 618 -23.11 -46.99 -12.05
C LEU A 618 -23.73 -47.65 -10.82
N CYS A 619 -24.51 -48.73 -10.96
CA CYS A 619 -25.08 -49.46 -9.81
C CYS A 619 -24.01 -49.92 -8.80
N GLY A 620 -22.83 -50.33 -9.28
CA GLY A 620 -21.71 -50.71 -8.42
C GLY A 620 -21.02 -49.51 -7.75
N ARG A 621 -20.95 -48.38 -8.44
CA ARG A 621 -20.32 -47.14 -7.95
C ARG A 621 -21.20 -46.35 -6.99
N ILE A 622 -22.53 -46.37 -7.17
CA ILE A 622 -23.49 -45.78 -6.24
C ILE A 622 -23.30 -46.37 -4.85
N LEU A 623 -23.06 -47.68 -4.75
CA LEU A 623 -22.79 -48.36 -3.47
C LEU A 623 -21.48 -47.95 -2.80
N ALA A 624 -20.50 -47.50 -3.59
CA ALA A 624 -19.19 -47.08 -3.10
C ALA A 624 -19.17 -45.62 -2.61
N LEU A 625 -20.28 -44.87 -2.74
CA LEU A 625 -20.40 -43.52 -2.22
C LEU A 625 -20.32 -43.52 -0.69
N ARG A 626 -19.56 -42.57 -0.15
CA ARG A 626 -19.40 -42.42 1.30
C ARG A 626 -20.62 -41.68 1.85
N ASN A 627 -21.35 -42.32 2.75
CA ASN A 627 -22.51 -41.71 3.39
C ASN A 627 -22.21 -41.37 4.85
N LYS A 628 -22.06 -40.09 5.14
CA LYS A 628 -21.95 -39.56 6.50
C LYS A 628 -23.27 -38.96 6.97
N THR A 629 -23.97 -38.21 6.10
CA THR A 629 -25.18 -37.48 6.48
C THR A 629 -26.47 -38.17 6.04
N ALA A 630 -27.60 -37.84 6.69
CA ALA A 630 -28.91 -38.35 6.29
C ALA A 630 -29.33 -37.85 4.89
N ARG A 631 -28.90 -36.64 4.49
CA ARG A 631 -29.14 -36.08 3.16
C ARG A 631 -28.38 -36.82 2.06
N GLU A 632 -27.13 -37.20 2.32
CA GLU A 632 -26.36 -38.05 1.38
C GLU A 632 -27.03 -39.42 1.17
N ARG A 633 -27.57 -40.04 2.22
CA ARG A 633 -28.33 -41.30 2.09
C ARG A 633 -29.60 -41.12 1.26
N LEU A 634 -30.29 -39.99 1.42
CA LEU A 634 -31.48 -39.68 0.64
C LEU A 634 -31.14 -39.47 -0.84
N CYS A 635 -30.08 -38.71 -1.13
CA CYS A 635 -29.55 -38.55 -2.48
C CYS A 635 -29.17 -39.90 -3.11
N GLN A 636 -28.48 -40.76 -2.37
CA GLN A 636 -28.12 -42.10 -2.84
C GLN A 636 -29.37 -42.96 -3.14
N ALA A 637 -30.40 -42.89 -2.29
CA ALA A 637 -31.66 -43.60 -2.49
C ALA A 637 -32.44 -43.07 -3.71
N GLU A 638 -32.43 -41.76 -3.94
CA GLU A 638 -33.04 -41.15 -5.12
C GLU A 638 -32.34 -41.57 -6.41
N MET A 639 -31.01 -41.51 -6.43
CA MET A 639 -30.23 -41.99 -7.58
C MET A 639 -30.47 -43.49 -7.82
N ALA A 640 -30.48 -44.30 -6.75
CA ALA A 640 -30.80 -45.71 -6.83
C ALA A 640 -32.18 -45.94 -7.46
N LYS A 641 -33.22 -45.26 -6.95
CA LYS A 641 -34.59 -45.33 -7.47
C LYS A 641 -34.66 -44.99 -8.97
N ARG A 642 -34.09 -43.85 -9.37
CA ARG A 642 -34.09 -43.41 -10.78
C ARG A 642 -33.36 -44.40 -11.68
N THR A 643 -32.21 -44.92 -11.25
CA THR A 643 -31.47 -45.93 -12.02
C THR A 643 -32.21 -47.25 -12.14
N SER A 644 -33.00 -47.66 -11.13
CA SER A 644 -33.84 -48.86 -11.22
C SER A 644 -35.02 -48.69 -12.17
N SER A 645 -35.71 -47.55 -12.09
CA SER A 645 -36.79 -47.23 -13.04
C SER A 645 -36.31 -47.25 -14.50
N LEU A 646 -35.05 -46.86 -14.71
CA LEU A 646 -34.37 -46.96 -15.99
C LEU A 646 -34.08 -48.38 -16.43
N LEU A 647 -33.50 -49.18 -15.54
CA LEU A 647 -33.26 -50.60 -15.80
C LEU A 647 -34.56 -51.31 -16.15
N GLN A 648 -35.68 -50.94 -15.51
CA GLN A 648 -37.01 -51.41 -15.89
C GLN A 648 -37.43 -50.93 -17.28
N ALA A 649 -37.32 -49.64 -17.59
CA ALA A 649 -37.67 -49.11 -18.91
C ALA A 649 -36.85 -49.76 -20.04
N MET A 650 -35.57 -50.07 -19.80
CA MET A 650 -34.73 -50.82 -20.73
C MET A 650 -35.21 -52.25 -20.94
N VAL A 651 -35.74 -52.91 -19.89
CA VAL A 651 -36.28 -54.27 -19.97
C VAL A 651 -37.64 -54.30 -20.67
N THR A 652 -38.48 -53.28 -20.49
CA THR A 652 -39.80 -53.21 -21.14
C THR A 652 -39.71 -52.84 -22.62
N LEU A 653 -38.74 -52.00 -23.02
CA LEU A 653 -38.54 -51.57 -24.41
C LEU A 653 -37.76 -52.57 -25.27
N GLN A 654 -37.05 -53.54 -24.69
CA GLN A 654 -36.42 -54.63 -25.45
C GLN A 654 -37.43 -55.74 -25.74
N GLU A 655 -37.92 -55.79 -26.99
CA GLU A 655 -38.89 -56.79 -27.46
C GLU A 655 -38.28 -58.19 -27.76
N ASP A 656 -36.96 -58.35 -27.68
CA ASP A 656 -36.27 -59.57 -28.09
C ASP A 656 -36.42 -60.77 -27.12
N PRO A 657 -36.38 -62.03 -27.62
CA PRO A 657 -36.52 -63.28 -26.84
C PRO A 657 -35.37 -63.56 -25.85
N SER A 658 -34.40 -62.65 -25.71
CA SER A 658 -33.29 -62.70 -24.75
C SER A 658 -33.59 -62.02 -23.41
N LYS A 659 -34.87 -61.69 -23.11
CA LYS A 659 -35.34 -61.14 -21.81
C LYS A 659 -34.79 -61.90 -20.59
N CYS A 660 -34.71 -63.23 -20.64
CA CYS A 660 -34.28 -64.07 -19.51
C CYS A 660 -32.80 -63.92 -19.11
N GLY A 661 -31.88 -63.79 -20.08
CA GLY A 661 -30.45 -63.65 -19.78
C GLY A 661 -30.13 -62.30 -19.13
N ILE A 662 -30.86 -61.27 -19.53
CA ILE A 662 -30.73 -59.89 -19.06
C ILE A 662 -31.31 -59.74 -17.65
N LEU A 663 -32.51 -60.30 -17.39
CA LEU A 663 -33.12 -60.30 -16.06
C LEU A 663 -32.22 -61.00 -15.02
N HIS A 664 -31.55 -62.10 -15.38
CA HIS A 664 -30.61 -62.80 -14.49
C HIS A 664 -29.35 -61.97 -14.14
N LEU A 665 -28.92 -61.05 -15.01
CA LEU A 665 -27.81 -60.13 -14.75
C LEU A 665 -28.24 -58.89 -13.95
N LEU A 666 -29.51 -58.48 -14.06
CA LEU A 666 -30.06 -57.29 -13.43
C LEU A 666 -30.57 -57.52 -12.00
N ILE A 667 -31.26 -58.63 -11.74
CA ILE A 667 -31.85 -58.96 -10.43
C ILE A 667 -30.82 -58.90 -9.28
N PRO A 668 -29.59 -59.46 -9.41
CA PRO A 668 -28.59 -59.40 -8.34
C PRO A 668 -28.02 -58.00 -8.10
N LYS A 669 -28.20 -57.08 -9.06
CA LYS A 669 -27.68 -55.71 -9.01
C LYS A 669 -28.74 -54.75 -8.47
N VAL A 670 -30.01 -54.93 -8.85
CA VAL A 670 -31.15 -54.20 -8.28
C VAL A 670 -31.29 -54.51 -6.79
N GLY A 671 -31.17 -55.78 -6.38
CA GLY A 671 -31.19 -56.17 -4.97
C GLY A 671 -30.01 -55.68 -4.13
N LYS A 672 -28.97 -55.15 -4.78
CA LYS A 672 -27.83 -54.54 -4.10
C LYS A 672 -27.92 -53.02 -4.07
N LEU A 673 -28.88 -52.39 -4.74
CA LEU A 673 -29.02 -50.94 -4.71
C LEU A 673 -29.51 -50.48 -3.32
N PRO A 674 -28.97 -49.38 -2.79
CA PRO A 674 -29.37 -48.84 -1.50
C PRO A 674 -30.68 -48.07 -1.64
N MET A 675 -31.80 -48.77 -1.51
CA MET A 675 -33.14 -48.19 -1.48
C MET A 675 -33.85 -48.55 -0.17
N PRO A 676 -34.89 -47.81 0.24
CA PRO A 676 -35.78 -48.24 1.31
C PRO A 676 -36.43 -49.58 0.97
N GLU A 677 -36.62 -50.44 1.98
CA GLU A 677 -37.13 -51.81 1.81
C GLU A 677 -38.46 -51.84 1.02
N ASP A 678 -39.38 -50.92 1.29
CA ASP A 678 -40.67 -50.81 0.59
C ASP A 678 -40.50 -50.65 -0.93
N TYR A 679 -39.58 -49.78 -1.37
CA TYR A 679 -39.31 -49.58 -2.79
C TYR A 679 -38.61 -50.77 -3.42
N THR A 680 -37.72 -51.46 -2.69
CA THR A 680 -37.09 -52.67 -3.24
C THR A 680 -38.13 -53.76 -3.51
N VAL A 681 -39.11 -53.92 -2.62
CA VAL A 681 -40.18 -54.91 -2.75
C VAL A 681 -41.08 -54.58 -3.93
N ASP A 682 -41.47 -53.31 -4.10
CA ASP A 682 -42.26 -52.86 -5.25
C ASP A 682 -41.54 -53.07 -6.58
N GLU A 683 -40.24 -52.75 -6.64
CA GLU A 683 -39.39 -52.98 -7.83
C GLU A 683 -39.25 -54.47 -8.14
N PHE A 684 -39.07 -55.33 -7.13
CA PHE A 684 -39.05 -56.79 -7.34
C PHE A 684 -40.41 -57.32 -7.80
N HIS A 685 -41.51 -56.77 -7.30
CA HIS A 685 -42.84 -57.10 -7.80
C HIS A 685 -42.99 -56.73 -9.27
N LEU A 686 -42.61 -55.51 -9.67
CA LEU A 686 -42.66 -55.06 -11.07
C LEU A 686 -41.75 -55.89 -12.01
N LEU A 687 -40.54 -56.24 -11.56
CA LEU A 687 -39.65 -57.13 -12.31
C LEU A 687 -40.24 -58.54 -12.42
N SER A 688 -40.89 -59.04 -11.36
CA SER A 688 -41.56 -60.35 -11.39
C SER A 688 -42.75 -60.35 -12.34
N THR A 689 -43.55 -59.28 -12.39
CA THR A 689 -44.68 -59.16 -13.31
C THR A 689 -44.21 -59.07 -14.76
N ASN A 690 -43.12 -58.34 -15.03
CA ASN A 690 -42.52 -58.25 -16.36
C ASN A 690 -41.86 -59.59 -16.79
N TYR A 691 -41.31 -60.36 -15.84
CA TYR A 691 -40.81 -61.71 -16.09
C TYR A 691 -41.96 -62.70 -16.37
N LEU A 692 -43.10 -62.52 -15.70
CA LEU A 692 -44.29 -63.37 -15.82
C LEU A 692 -45.22 -62.98 -16.99
N GLN A 693 -44.93 -61.91 -17.74
CA GLN A 693 -45.58 -61.59 -19.01
C GLN A 693 -44.71 -61.97 -20.22
N PRO A 694 -44.52 -63.26 -20.55
CA PRO A 694 -44.12 -63.66 -21.89
C PRO A 694 -45.38 -63.68 -22.76
N HIS A 695 -45.56 -62.66 -23.62
CA HIS A 695 -46.58 -62.62 -24.67
C HIS A 695 -48.06 -62.71 -24.22
N MET A 696 -48.77 -61.60 -24.38
CA MET A 696 -49.86 -61.62 -25.35
C MET A 696 -49.41 -60.88 -26.59
#